data_AF-A0A512HBM4-F1
#
_entry.id   AF-A0A512HBM4-F1
#
_cell.length_a   1.000
_cell.length_b   1.000
_cell.length_c   1.000
_cell.angle_alpha   90.00
_cell.angle_beta   90.00
_cell.angle_gamma   90.00
#
_symmetry.space_group_name_H-M   'P 1'
#
loop_
_entity.id
_entity.type
_entity.pdbx_description
1 polymer ?
#
loop_
_entity_poly.entity_id
_entity_poly.type
_entity_poly.pdbx_seq_one_letter_code
_entity_poly.pdbx_strand_id
1 'polypeptide(L)'
;MRALITRPRDDAKRVIEPLQAQGIDCVLEPLLAVHFKVTAPPVPWRRDPFRVDVARAQGLVFSSANGVRAFAAVSRQRTTPAYCVGDSTARVAREHGFRTVHSADGDVKALAVLIRQLADPARGPLVHAAGSKVAGDLAGDLAADGFTVLRHVLYEARPATALSPETVQALNAGALDAVLLFSPRTARTFAELVRGAGLEARLAPVVAYALSPAVADALAGLPFSAVRVAAAPTQEALLALIGADCAAGSPGTATPGPTESEPTKQGGFPVMTERSKNDPLDGKWEAAAPAGSPSPDATPSWGGPPAGGRPSREKPWSDASAGQRPPAPPKRRKGGGCLPMMLLLLLAFFSAVAIPGSYSWWRNQIPEPYRAQVPDLPFKPEDPDVTALQQRASRLASDLGTAQSKVSSLEDELAAVRKLAENAGVTVDLTGPLSDQAGAYLYDQIRRVQSRVDTLSTSMVTPSNILSLSDRVTDIEKIARQTQTRRSTALALLLSVAQIREAADRGESFLDQLRTVEAIVGDQASFLNAMEPLVPLAPKGVASRAGLRAGFAEMARAVTKATAITESDSWVDRTVGALSTVVLVRRTDEAAEQPTPLVLLARAEKQVHENDLAGAKMILEGLEGAAAEAARPWMDAVANRLVAEAALSDLTSLAVAEVGAARATEPGSPTEG
;
A
#
# COMPACT_ATOMS: atom_id res chain seq x y z
N MET A 1 -17.62 21.47 -4.30
CA MET A 1 -17.59 20.22 -3.49
C MET A 1 -16.55 20.39 -2.41
N ARG A 2 -16.81 19.92 -1.19
CA ARG A 2 -15.87 19.91 -0.07
C ARG A 2 -15.62 18.49 0.45
N ALA A 3 -14.37 18.04 0.42
CA ALA A 3 -13.95 16.68 0.70
C ALA A 3 -13.09 16.58 1.98
N LEU A 4 -13.37 15.60 2.82
CA LEU A 4 -12.59 15.27 4.02
C LEU A 4 -11.47 14.28 3.68
N ILE A 5 -10.23 14.66 3.98
CA ILE A 5 -9.03 13.85 3.71
C ILE A 5 -8.51 13.25 5.00
N THR A 6 -8.44 11.91 5.07
CA THR A 6 -8.12 11.20 6.34
C THR A 6 -6.66 10.79 6.50
N ARG A 7 -5.78 11.17 5.56
CA ARG A 7 -4.34 10.83 5.61
C ARG A 7 -3.57 11.65 6.65
N PRO A 8 -2.42 11.13 7.15
CA PRO A 8 -1.48 11.92 7.94
C PRO A 8 -1.06 13.21 7.21
N ARG A 9 -0.81 14.30 7.96
CA ARG A 9 -0.50 15.63 7.41
C ARG A 9 0.63 15.62 6.38
N ASP A 10 1.70 14.86 6.66
CA ASP A 10 2.88 14.78 5.79
C ASP A 10 2.62 14.09 4.45
N ASP A 11 1.55 13.29 4.35
CA ASP A 11 1.17 12.56 3.14
C ASP A 11 -0.06 13.18 2.46
N ALA A 12 -0.79 14.06 3.15
CA ALA A 12 -2.05 14.63 2.68
C ALA A 12 -1.87 15.57 1.49
N LYS A 13 -0.73 16.25 1.37
CA LYS A 13 -0.45 17.18 0.26
C LYS A 13 -0.63 16.54 -1.12
N ARG A 14 -0.18 15.29 -1.29
CA ARG A 14 -0.29 14.55 -2.56
C ARG A 14 -1.72 14.20 -2.95
N VAL A 15 -2.67 14.31 -2.02
CA VAL A 15 -4.09 14.10 -2.25
C VAL A 15 -4.79 15.45 -2.39
N ILE A 16 -4.45 16.41 -1.54
CA ILE A 16 -5.07 17.74 -1.50
C ILE A 16 -4.74 18.55 -2.76
N GLU A 17 -3.48 18.58 -3.20
CA GLU A 17 -3.06 19.40 -4.36
C GLU A 17 -3.80 19.01 -5.66
N PRO A 18 -3.88 17.71 -6.05
CA PRO A 18 -4.67 17.32 -7.22
C PRO A 18 -6.17 17.61 -7.08
N LEU A 19 -6.74 17.45 -5.89
CA LEU A 19 -8.18 17.74 -5.66
C LEU A 19 -8.48 19.23 -5.75
N GLN A 20 -7.62 20.08 -5.18
CA GLN A 20 -7.75 21.53 -5.28
C GLN A 20 -7.57 22.01 -6.71
N ALA A 21 -6.66 21.40 -7.49
CA ALA A 21 -6.53 21.68 -8.92
C ALA A 21 -7.81 21.32 -9.72
N GLN A 22 -8.63 20.42 -9.21
CA GLN A 22 -9.95 20.07 -9.76
C GLN A 22 -11.10 20.93 -9.16
N GLY A 23 -10.79 21.96 -8.36
CA GLY A 23 -11.78 22.83 -7.73
C GLY A 23 -12.51 22.20 -6.53
N ILE A 24 -11.94 21.15 -5.92
CA ILE A 24 -12.50 20.49 -4.75
C ILE A 24 -11.84 21.05 -3.48
N ASP A 25 -12.64 21.68 -2.62
CA ASP A 25 -12.19 22.17 -1.32
C ASP A 25 -11.84 20.99 -0.41
N CYS A 26 -10.72 21.05 0.28
CA CYS A 26 -10.25 19.94 1.11
C CYS A 26 -10.19 20.33 2.59
N VAL A 27 -10.79 19.51 3.45
CA VAL A 27 -10.66 19.57 4.91
C VAL A 27 -9.78 18.41 5.34
N LEU A 28 -8.75 18.69 6.13
CA LEU A 28 -7.79 17.67 6.56
C LEU A 28 -8.14 17.15 7.96
N GLU A 29 -8.44 15.86 8.07
CA GLU A 29 -8.74 15.17 9.33
C GLU A 29 -7.82 13.95 9.50
N PRO A 30 -6.56 14.14 9.95
CA PRO A 30 -5.61 13.06 10.08
C PRO A 30 -6.05 12.06 11.17
N LEU A 31 -6.51 10.88 10.76
CA LEU A 31 -6.96 9.84 11.71
C LEU A 31 -5.83 8.96 12.25
N LEU A 32 -4.63 9.15 11.72
CA LEU A 32 -3.40 8.52 12.19
C LEU A 32 -2.34 9.61 12.39
N ALA A 33 -1.93 9.79 13.64
CA ALA A 33 -0.86 10.71 14.01
C ALA A 33 0.44 9.94 14.23
N VAL A 34 1.46 10.28 13.46
CA VAL A 34 2.80 9.74 13.63
C VAL A 34 3.48 10.52 14.75
N HIS A 35 3.72 9.85 15.88
CA HIS A 35 4.45 10.43 17.00
C HIS A 35 5.89 9.98 16.92
N PHE A 36 6.81 10.92 16.66
CA PHE A 36 8.23 10.63 16.72
C PHE A 36 8.65 10.49 18.18
N LYS A 37 9.35 9.40 18.49
CA LYS A 37 9.98 9.20 19.79
C LYS A 37 11.24 10.06 19.83
N VAL A 38 11.09 11.31 20.26
CA VAL A 38 12.24 12.16 20.59
C VAL A 38 12.85 11.56 21.85
N THR A 39 14.06 10.99 21.73
CA THR A 39 14.85 10.59 22.89
C THR A 39 15.06 11.82 23.78
N ALA A 40 14.87 11.63 25.09
CA ALA A 40 14.95 12.66 26.13
C ALA A 40 16.33 13.39 26.15
N PRO A 41 16.54 14.45 26.96
CA PRO A 41 17.62 15.44 26.79
C PRO A 41 19.01 14.79 26.69
N PRO A 42 19.99 15.45 26.04
CA PRO A 42 21.14 14.79 25.47
C PRO A 42 21.94 14.07 26.55
N VAL A 43 21.80 12.74 26.60
CA VAL A 43 22.83 11.87 27.14
C VAL A 43 24.11 12.20 26.37
N PRO A 44 25.28 12.30 27.05
CA PRO A 44 26.55 12.51 26.36
C PRO A 44 26.68 11.56 25.18
N TRP A 45 27.15 12.02 24.01
CA TRP A 45 27.15 11.26 22.74
C TRP A 45 27.62 9.80 22.85
N ARG A 46 28.54 9.49 23.79
CA ARG A 46 29.04 8.13 24.04
C ARG A 46 28.08 7.19 24.77
N ARG A 47 26.96 7.69 25.29
CA ARG A 47 25.96 6.94 26.08
C ARG A 47 24.59 6.81 25.41
N ASP A 48 24.41 7.35 24.20
CA ASP A 48 23.19 7.16 23.42
C ASP A 48 23.36 5.95 22.47
N PRO A 49 22.72 4.80 22.75
CA PRO A 49 22.87 3.59 21.93
C PRO A 49 22.53 3.84 20.47
N PHE A 50 21.50 4.65 20.19
CA PHE A 50 21.09 4.97 18.82
C PHE A 50 22.20 5.68 18.04
N ARG A 51 22.87 6.67 18.66
CA ARG A 51 23.95 7.41 18.00
C ARG A 51 25.19 6.56 17.78
N VAL A 52 25.50 5.67 18.72
CA VAL A 52 26.63 4.73 18.59
C VAL A 52 26.36 3.75 17.44
N ASP A 53 25.16 3.20 17.37
CA ASP A 53 24.77 2.26 16.34
C ASP A 53 24.76 2.93 14.95
N VAL A 54 24.19 4.12 14.84
CA VAL A 54 24.19 4.90 13.58
C VAL A 54 25.60 5.26 13.13
N ALA A 55 26.51 5.56 14.06
CA ALA A 55 27.90 5.87 13.72
C ALA A 55 28.68 4.64 13.22
N ARG A 56 28.30 3.43 13.67
CA ARG A 56 28.87 2.15 13.22
C ARG A 56 28.15 1.55 12.02
N ALA A 57 26.99 2.10 11.65
CA ALA A 57 26.13 1.51 10.64
C ALA A 57 26.76 1.59 9.26
N GLN A 58 26.84 0.44 8.59
CA GLN A 58 27.21 0.38 7.17
C GLN A 58 26.04 0.78 6.25
N GLY A 59 24.81 0.73 6.76
CA GLY A 59 23.59 0.97 6.02
C GLY A 59 22.43 1.36 6.93
N LEU A 60 21.56 2.22 6.41
CA LEU A 60 20.31 2.65 7.06
C LEU A 60 19.14 2.03 6.33
N VAL A 61 18.25 1.38 7.05
CA VAL A 61 17.13 0.65 6.47
C VAL A 61 15.82 1.36 6.78
N PHE A 62 15.01 1.57 5.76
CA PHE A 62 13.72 2.25 5.84
C PHE A 62 12.61 1.42 5.19
N SER A 63 11.71 0.89 6.01
CA SER A 63 10.52 0.16 5.53
C SER A 63 9.30 1.04 5.29
N SER A 64 9.42 2.35 5.55
CA SER A 64 8.36 3.33 5.34
C SER A 64 8.95 4.74 5.25
N ALA A 65 8.30 5.62 4.48
CA ALA A 65 8.58 7.05 4.47
C ALA A 65 8.58 7.69 5.87
N ASN A 66 7.76 7.17 6.79
CA ASN A 66 7.76 7.65 8.18
C ASN A 66 9.03 7.27 8.95
N GLY A 67 9.67 6.15 8.59
CA GLY A 67 10.98 5.78 9.13
C GLY A 67 12.06 6.77 8.72
N VAL A 68 12.03 7.22 7.45
CA VAL A 68 12.94 8.26 6.94
C VAL A 68 12.75 9.57 7.69
N ARG A 69 11.50 10.05 7.78
CA ARG A 69 11.16 11.30 8.48
C ARG A 69 11.56 11.27 9.95
N ALA A 70 11.24 10.16 10.64
CA ALA A 70 11.59 9.98 12.04
C ALA A 70 13.11 9.97 12.25
N PHE A 71 13.86 9.27 11.40
CA PHE A 71 15.32 9.27 11.45
C PHE A 71 15.89 10.67 11.17
N ALA A 72 15.36 11.36 10.16
CA ALA A 72 15.81 12.69 9.78
C ALA A 72 15.62 13.72 10.90
N ALA A 73 14.59 13.55 11.73
CA ALA A 73 14.33 14.40 12.89
C ALA A 73 15.34 14.19 14.04
N VAL A 74 15.87 12.97 14.21
CA VAL A 74 16.76 12.63 15.34
C VAL A 74 18.24 12.53 14.97
N SER A 75 18.57 12.44 13.68
CA SER A 75 19.92 12.27 13.17
C SER A 75 20.20 13.19 11.97
N ARG A 76 21.41 13.74 11.92
CA ARG A 76 21.94 14.51 10.78
C ARG A 76 22.70 13.65 9.76
N GLN A 77 22.87 12.35 10.00
CA GLN A 77 23.62 11.48 9.11
C GLN A 77 22.88 11.28 7.78
N ARG A 78 23.56 11.54 6.65
CA ARG A 78 23.00 11.42 5.28
C ARG A 78 23.95 10.77 4.28
N THR A 79 25.17 10.43 4.70
CA THR A 79 26.19 9.83 3.84
C THR A 79 26.15 8.30 3.84
N THR A 80 25.66 7.69 4.93
CA THR A 80 25.44 6.24 4.99
C THR A 80 24.38 5.82 3.96
N PRO A 81 24.60 4.76 3.17
CA PRO A 81 23.62 4.27 2.20
C PRO A 81 22.27 3.96 2.83
N ALA A 82 21.19 4.41 2.19
CA ALA A 82 19.82 4.17 2.58
C ALA A 82 19.20 3.06 1.72
N TYR A 83 18.76 1.98 2.36
CA TYR A 83 18.04 0.87 1.74
C TYR A 83 16.55 0.99 2.04
N CYS A 84 15.74 1.16 1.00
CA CYS A 84 14.32 1.45 1.10
C CYS A 84 13.49 0.29 0.54
N VAL A 85 12.41 -0.09 1.22
CA VAL A 85 11.50 -1.17 0.76
C VAL A 85 10.89 -0.87 -0.61
N GLY A 86 10.55 0.39 -0.89
CA GLY A 86 9.99 0.76 -2.20
C GLY A 86 10.23 2.22 -2.57
N ASP A 87 9.89 2.54 -3.82
CA ASP A 87 10.24 3.81 -4.47
C ASP A 87 9.67 5.03 -3.76
N SER A 88 8.47 4.91 -3.20
CA SER A 88 7.85 5.98 -2.41
C SER A 88 8.67 6.35 -1.17
N THR A 89 9.35 5.37 -0.55
CA THR A 89 10.23 5.59 0.61
C THR A 89 11.60 6.09 0.16
N ALA A 90 12.12 5.57 -0.95
CA ALA A 90 13.37 6.02 -1.55
C ALA A 90 13.31 7.49 -1.98
N ARG A 91 12.19 7.93 -2.57
CA ARG A 91 11.97 9.34 -2.92
C ARG A 91 12.05 10.24 -1.69
N VAL A 92 11.37 9.87 -0.60
CA VAL A 92 11.40 10.63 0.66
C VAL A 92 12.80 10.66 1.27
N ALA A 93 13.58 9.58 1.14
CA ALA A 93 15.00 9.60 1.54
C ALA A 93 15.80 10.61 0.70
N ARG A 94 15.61 10.65 -0.62
CA ARG A 94 16.29 11.65 -1.47
C ARG A 94 15.88 13.08 -1.12
N GLU A 95 14.59 13.33 -0.90
CA GLU A 95 14.05 14.63 -0.47
C GLU A 95 14.66 15.10 0.87
N HIS A 96 14.98 14.16 1.78
CA HIS A 96 15.67 14.46 3.04
C HIS A 96 17.21 14.49 2.93
N GLY A 97 17.75 14.49 1.72
CA GLY A 97 19.17 14.73 1.44
C GLY A 97 20.08 13.50 1.55
N PHE A 98 19.53 12.28 1.57
CA PHE A 98 20.36 11.06 1.52
C PHE A 98 21.03 10.95 0.14
N ARG A 99 22.36 10.77 0.14
CA ARG A 99 23.16 10.76 -1.10
C ARG A 99 23.04 9.45 -1.87
N THR A 100 23.12 8.34 -1.16
CA THR A 100 23.08 6.99 -1.74
C THR A 100 21.79 6.32 -1.29
N VAL A 101 20.84 6.16 -2.20
CA VAL A 101 19.51 5.58 -1.91
C VAL A 101 19.21 4.45 -2.87
N HIS A 102 19.05 3.24 -2.33
CA HIS A 102 18.65 2.05 -3.06
C HIS A 102 17.20 1.72 -2.73
N SER A 103 16.43 1.37 -3.76
CA SER A 103 15.04 0.94 -3.62
C SER A 103 14.94 -0.52 -4.01
N ALA A 104 14.24 -1.32 -3.21
CA ALA A 104 13.94 -2.71 -3.54
C ALA A 104 12.66 -2.84 -4.41
N ASP A 105 11.93 -1.74 -4.60
CA ASP A 105 10.64 -1.66 -5.30
C ASP A 105 9.70 -2.86 -5.04
N GLY A 106 9.58 -3.24 -3.77
CA GLY A 106 8.89 -4.46 -3.39
C GLY A 106 8.50 -4.50 -1.92
N ASP A 107 8.65 -5.67 -1.30
CA ASP A 107 8.34 -5.91 0.10
C ASP A 107 9.61 -6.06 0.95
N VAL A 108 9.43 -6.49 2.20
CA VAL A 108 10.55 -6.68 3.14
C VAL A 108 11.50 -7.80 2.68
N LYS A 109 11.02 -8.80 1.93
CA LYS A 109 11.85 -9.86 1.37
C LYS A 109 12.69 -9.35 0.20
N ALA A 110 12.08 -8.57 -0.69
CA ALA A 110 12.81 -7.89 -1.77
C ALA A 110 13.91 -6.98 -1.21
N LEU A 111 13.62 -6.28 -0.12
CA LEU A 111 14.62 -5.49 0.61
C LEU A 111 15.75 -6.35 1.17
N ALA A 112 15.46 -7.52 1.74
CA ALA A 112 16.49 -8.43 2.24
C ALA A 112 17.41 -8.90 1.10
N VAL A 113 16.85 -9.24 -0.07
CA VAL A 113 17.63 -9.61 -1.28
C VAL A 113 18.53 -8.46 -1.72
N LEU A 114 18.00 -7.23 -1.81
CA LEU A 114 18.78 -6.05 -2.18
C LEU A 114 19.95 -5.81 -1.21
N ILE A 115 19.70 -5.97 0.09
CA ILE A 115 20.74 -5.81 1.12
C ILE A 115 21.83 -6.86 0.95
N ARG A 116 21.49 -8.13 0.69
CA ARG A 116 22.48 -9.20 0.45
C ARG A 116 23.38 -8.92 -0.75
N GLN A 117 22.85 -8.24 -1.77
CA GLN A 117 23.61 -7.93 -2.99
C GLN A 117 24.57 -6.75 -2.82
N LEU A 118 24.23 -5.78 -1.97
CA LEU A 118 24.91 -4.49 -1.90
C LEU A 118 25.66 -4.22 -0.59
N ALA A 119 25.32 -4.93 0.49
CA ALA A 119 25.95 -4.80 1.80
C ALA A 119 26.82 -6.02 2.12
N ASP A 120 27.77 -5.84 3.03
CA ASP A 120 28.71 -6.89 3.45
C ASP A 120 28.53 -7.16 4.95
N PRO A 121 28.18 -8.39 5.37
CA PRO A 121 28.00 -8.72 6.79
C PRO A 121 29.17 -8.31 7.69
N ALA A 122 30.41 -8.33 7.19
CA ALA A 122 31.61 -8.01 7.96
C ALA A 122 31.86 -6.50 8.13
N ARG A 123 31.20 -5.64 7.33
CA ARG A 123 31.43 -4.19 7.33
C ARG A 123 30.73 -3.41 8.46
N GLY A 124 29.84 -4.07 9.21
CA GLY A 124 29.17 -3.46 10.37
C GLY A 124 27.66 -3.69 10.39
N PRO A 125 26.92 -3.13 11.37
CA PRO A 125 25.48 -3.33 11.48
C PRO A 125 24.69 -2.52 10.44
N LEU A 126 23.46 -2.98 10.17
CA LEU A 126 22.42 -2.24 9.49
C LEU A 126 21.47 -1.65 10.54
N VAL A 127 21.18 -0.35 10.48
CA VAL A 127 20.25 0.29 11.43
C VAL A 127 18.89 0.44 10.78
N HIS A 128 17.88 -0.24 11.33
CA HIS A 128 16.50 -0.17 10.86
C HIS A 128 15.70 0.87 11.65
N ALA A 129 15.32 1.95 10.97
CA ALA A 129 14.44 2.98 11.51
C ALA A 129 12.97 2.53 11.40
N ALA A 130 12.47 1.93 12.47
CA ALA A 130 11.20 1.22 12.49
C ALA A 130 10.09 1.95 13.26
N GLY A 131 8.84 1.57 12.95
CA GLY A 131 7.70 1.87 13.80
C GLY A 131 7.62 0.92 15.00
N SER A 132 6.76 1.24 15.98
CA SER A 132 6.48 0.34 17.13
C SER A 132 5.93 -1.02 16.67
N LYS A 133 5.15 -1.03 15.60
CA LYS A 133 4.68 -2.23 14.89
C LYS A 133 5.36 -2.30 13.51
N VAL A 134 5.88 -3.46 13.15
CA VAL A 134 6.55 -3.73 11.85
C VAL A 134 5.88 -4.94 11.21
N ALA A 135 5.76 -4.94 9.89
CA ALA A 135 5.35 -6.12 9.11
C ALA A 135 6.62 -6.85 8.63
N GLY A 136 6.68 -8.17 8.83
CA GLY A 136 7.84 -8.99 8.50
C GLY A 136 8.97 -8.95 9.54
N ASP A 137 9.85 -9.96 9.51
CA ASP A 137 11.03 -10.08 10.38
C ASP A 137 12.31 -9.92 9.57
N LEU A 138 12.59 -8.67 9.16
CA LEU A 138 13.81 -8.36 8.40
C LEU A 138 15.10 -8.72 9.16
N ALA A 139 15.06 -8.65 10.50
CA ALA A 139 16.22 -8.97 11.32
C ALA A 139 16.49 -10.47 11.30
N GLY A 140 15.45 -11.29 11.48
CA GLY A 140 15.54 -12.75 11.35
C GLY A 140 15.98 -13.19 9.95
N ASP A 141 15.38 -12.60 8.90
CA ASP A 141 15.67 -12.94 7.50
C ASP A 141 17.14 -12.71 7.14
N LEU A 142 17.76 -11.64 7.66
CA LEU A 142 19.15 -11.29 7.36
C LEU A 142 20.16 -11.89 8.35
N ALA A 143 19.71 -12.33 9.54
CA ALA A 143 20.58 -12.94 10.54
C ALA A 143 21.17 -14.28 10.06
N ALA A 144 20.40 -15.05 9.29
CA ALA A 144 20.87 -16.31 8.69
C ALA A 144 22.08 -16.12 7.77
N ASP A 145 22.22 -14.93 7.17
CA ASP A 145 23.32 -14.57 6.27
C ASP A 145 24.44 -13.78 6.97
N GLY A 146 24.43 -13.76 8.32
CA GLY A 146 25.46 -13.13 9.14
C GLY A 146 25.33 -11.62 9.32
N PHE A 147 24.28 -10.98 8.78
CA PHE A 147 24.06 -9.55 8.99
C PHE A 147 23.55 -9.25 10.39
N THR A 148 24.07 -8.18 10.99
CA THR A 148 23.53 -7.63 12.24
C THR A 148 22.56 -6.50 11.92
N VAL A 149 21.25 -6.69 12.17
CA VAL A 149 20.23 -5.65 11.99
C VAL A 149 19.80 -5.09 13.35
N LEU A 150 20.11 -3.81 13.59
CA LEU A 150 19.77 -3.09 14.81
C LEU A 150 18.50 -2.29 14.61
N ARG A 151 17.39 -2.78 15.16
CA ARG A 151 16.08 -2.12 15.06
C ARG A 151 15.92 -1.03 16.12
N HIS A 152 15.69 0.20 15.66
CA HIS A 152 15.37 1.34 16.51
C HIS A 152 13.94 1.81 16.25
N VAL A 153 13.11 1.80 17.29
CA VAL A 153 11.71 2.26 17.21
C VAL A 153 11.69 3.79 17.32
N LEU A 154 11.64 4.49 16.19
CA LEU A 154 11.72 5.95 16.13
C LEU A 154 10.35 6.63 16.04
N TYR A 155 9.30 5.89 15.70
CA TYR A 155 7.96 6.45 15.60
C TYR A 155 6.86 5.46 16.01
N GLU A 156 5.70 6.00 16.33
CA GLU A 156 4.49 5.26 16.60
C GLU A 156 3.31 5.89 15.85
N ALA A 157 2.57 5.07 15.11
CA ALA A 157 1.32 5.50 14.46
C ALA A 157 0.14 5.30 15.43
N ARG A 158 -0.30 6.39 16.06
CA ARG A 158 -1.44 6.40 16.99
C ARG A 158 -2.73 6.79 16.27
N PRO A 159 -3.82 6.03 16.45
CA PRO A 159 -5.13 6.47 15.97
C PRO A 159 -5.56 7.74 16.69
N ALA A 160 -6.29 8.60 15.98
CA ALA A 160 -6.94 9.75 16.60
C ALA A 160 -8.00 9.27 17.62
N THR A 161 -8.14 10.00 18.73
CA THR A 161 -9.11 9.70 19.79
C THR A 161 -10.37 10.56 19.72
N ALA A 162 -10.36 11.61 18.89
CA ALA A 162 -11.48 12.49 18.62
C ALA A 162 -11.33 13.09 17.21
N LEU A 163 -12.45 13.45 16.58
CA LEU A 163 -12.44 14.29 15.37
C LEU A 163 -12.06 15.72 15.75
N SER A 164 -11.40 16.45 14.85
CA SER A 164 -11.10 17.86 15.09
C SER A 164 -12.38 18.71 15.22
N PRO A 165 -12.36 19.81 15.99
CA PRO A 165 -13.50 20.72 16.09
C PRO A 165 -13.96 21.26 14.73
N GLU A 166 -13.03 21.48 13.80
CA GLU A 166 -13.32 21.93 12.43
C GLU A 166 -14.15 20.90 11.67
N THR A 167 -13.77 19.62 11.72
CA THR A 167 -14.53 18.53 11.07
C THR A 167 -15.88 18.31 11.72
N VAL A 168 -15.97 18.38 13.05
CA VAL A 168 -17.25 18.28 13.77
C VAL A 168 -18.18 19.43 13.38
N GLN A 169 -17.65 20.65 13.28
CA GLN A 169 -18.42 21.81 12.83
C GLN A 169 -18.86 21.65 11.38
N ALA A 170 -17.98 21.20 10.48
CA ALA A 170 -18.30 21.00 9.08
C ALA A 170 -19.37 19.91 8.87
N LEU A 171 -19.31 18.80 9.61
CA LEU A 171 -20.34 17.77 9.60
C LEU A 171 -21.68 18.28 10.14
N ASN A 172 -21.66 19.02 11.25
CA ASN A 172 -22.90 19.58 11.82
C ASN A 172 -23.54 20.64 10.92
N ALA A 173 -22.73 21.43 10.22
CA ALA A 173 -23.19 22.42 9.24
C ALA A 173 -23.64 21.78 7.91
N GLY A 174 -23.45 20.47 7.71
CA GLY A 174 -23.72 19.82 6.43
C GLY A 174 -22.81 20.34 5.31
N ALA A 175 -21.62 20.82 5.65
CA ALA A 175 -20.68 21.47 4.72
C ALA A 175 -19.68 20.50 4.09
N LEU A 176 -19.80 19.19 4.35
CA LEU A 176 -18.98 18.15 3.74
C LEU A 176 -19.81 17.35 2.74
N ASP A 177 -19.28 17.18 1.54
CA ASP A 177 -19.91 16.41 0.47
C ASP A 177 -19.27 15.02 0.34
N ALA A 178 -18.00 14.89 0.71
CA ALA A 178 -17.21 13.69 0.48
C ALA A 178 -16.26 13.36 1.63
N VAL A 179 -15.93 12.07 1.82
CA VAL A 179 -14.86 11.59 2.70
C VAL A 179 -13.99 10.58 1.94
N LEU A 180 -12.67 10.77 1.94
CA LEU A 180 -11.73 9.85 1.30
C LEU A 180 -11.02 8.98 2.34
N LEU A 181 -11.10 7.65 2.15
CA LEU A 181 -10.51 6.65 3.04
C LEU A 181 -9.57 5.71 2.29
N PHE A 182 -8.36 5.58 2.84
CA PHE A 182 -7.23 4.93 2.16
C PHE A 182 -6.87 3.56 2.75
N SER A 183 -7.46 3.17 3.88
CA SER A 183 -7.18 1.87 4.49
C SER A 183 -8.33 1.38 5.38
N PRO A 184 -8.50 0.06 5.55
CA PRO A 184 -9.52 -0.50 6.44
C PRO A 184 -9.34 -0.05 7.89
N ARG A 185 -8.10 0.15 8.33
CA ARG A 185 -7.79 0.64 9.68
C ARG A 185 -8.28 2.07 9.87
N THR A 186 -7.97 2.96 8.94
CA THR A 186 -8.41 4.36 8.96
C THR A 186 -9.93 4.47 8.91
N ALA A 187 -10.58 3.64 8.09
CA ALA A 187 -12.05 3.59 8.00
C ALA A 187 -12.72 3.15 9.30
N ARG A 188 -12.20 2.12 9.98
CA ARG A 188 -12.70 1.71 11.31
C ARG A 188 -12.54 2.82 12.34
N THR A 189 -11.36 3.46 12.39
CA THR A 189 -11.14 4.60 13.30
C THR A 189 -12.09 5.75 13.00
N PHE A 190 -12.31 6.09 11.72
CA PHE A 190 -13.31 7.09 11.35
C PHE A 190 -14.71 6.73 11.87
N ALA A 191 -15.14 5.50 11.63
CA ALA A 191 -16.44 5.02 12.05
C ALA A 191 -16.59 5.07 13.58
N GLU A 192 -15.61 4.58 14.33
CA GLU A 192 -15.60 4.65 15.80
C GLU A 192 -15.71 6.09 16.31
N LEU A 193 -14.98 7.03 15.72
CA LEU A 193 -15.00 8.43 16.13
C LEU A 193 -16.32 9.13 15.79
N VAL A 194 -16.91 8.85 14.62
CA VAL A 194 -18.22 9.38 14.24
C VAL A 194 -19.32 8.87 15.17
N ARG A 195 -19.33 7.56 15.48
CA ARG A 195 -20.29 6.98 16.43
C ARG A 195 -20.09 7.54 17.84
N GLY A 196 -18.85 7.62 18.30
CA GLY A 196 -18.51 8.19 19.61
C GLY A 196 -18.92 9.67 19.76
N ALA A 197 -18.93 10.41 18.65
CA ALA A 197 -19.38 11.81 18.61
C ALA A 197 -20.90 11.97 18.33
N GLY A 198 -21.63 10.89 18.05
CA GLY A 198 -23.06 10.94 17.69
C GLY A 198 -23.35 11.64 16.35
N LEU A 199 -22.39 11.62 15.41
CA LEU A 199 -22.47 12.33 14.13
C LEU A 199 -22.97 11.44 12.97
N GLU A 200 -23.42 10.22 13.24
CA GLU A 200 -23.80 9.23 12.23
C GLU A 200 -24.84 9.78 11.24
N ALA A 201 -25.90 10.41 11.75
CA ALA A 201 -26.96 10.99 10.92
C ALA A 201 -26.46 12.13 10.00
N ARG A 202 -25.34 12.77 10.33
CA ARG A 202 -24.72 13.83 9.52
C ARG A 202 -23.97 13.29 8.31
N LEU A 203 -23.77 11.96 8.21
CA LEU A 203 -23.17 11.31 7.05
C LEU A 203 -24.16 11.04 5.91
N ALA A 204 -25.48 11.16 6.15
CA ALA A 204 -26.54 10.93 5.16
C ALA A 204 -26.34 11.66 3.82
N PRO A 205 -25.90 12.93 3.76
CA PRO A 205 -25.63 13.60 2.48
C PRO A 205 -24.23 13.31 1.92
N VAL A 206 -23.34 12.69 2.69
CA VAL A 206 -21.91 12.57 2.38
C VAL A 206 -21.64 11.30 1.57
N VAL A 207 -20.80 11.42 0.52
CA VAL A 207 -20.30 10.27 -0.25
C VAL A 207 -18.98 9.79 0.33
N ALA A 208 -18.87 8.49 0.62
CA ALA A 208 -17.60 7.88 1.03
C ALA A 208 -16.86 7.31 -0.18
N TYR A 209 -15.62 7.76 -0.40
CA TYR A 209 -14.71 7.23 -1.40
C TYR A 209 -13.69 6.31 -0.74
N ALA A 210 -13.77 5.03 -1.08
CA ALA A 210 -12.99 3.94 -0.51
C ALA A 210 -11.93 3.44 -1.50
N LEU A 211 -10.68 3.32 -1.04
CA LEU A 211 -9.58 2.82 -1.88
C LEU A 211 -9.77 1.36 -2.34
N SER A 212 -10.47 0.53 -1.56
CA SER A 212 -10.71 -0.88 -1.90
C SER A 212 -11.99 -1.42 -1.25
N PRO A 213 -12.49 -2.60 -1.66
CA PRO A 213 -13.67 -3.21 -1.05
C PRO A 213 -13.54 -3.39 0.47
N ALA A 214 -12.36 -3.80 0.96
CA ALA A 214 -12.10 -3.93 2.40
C ALA A 214 -12.19 -2.61 3.18
N VAL A 215 -12.00 -1.46 2.51
CA VAL A 215 -12.23 -0.13 3.11
C VAL A 215 -13.72 0.18 3.18
N ALA A 216 -14.48 -0.17 2.14
CA ALA A 216 -15.93 -0.01 2.12
C ALA A 216 -16.61 -0.90 3.18
N ASP A 217 -16.19 -2.16 3.32
CA ASP A 217 -16.70 -3.08 4.35
C ASP A 217 -16.46 -2.54 5.76
N ALA A 218 -15.33 -1.86 5.98
CA ALA A 218 -15.01 -1.23 7.27
C ALA A 218 -15.94 -0.05 7.61
N LEU A 219 -16.69 0.49 6.64
CA LEU A 219 -17.71 1.52 6.83
C LEU A 219 -19.13 0.98 6.95
N ALA A 220 -19.32 -0.34 6.86
CA ALA A 220 -20.64 -0.94 6.89
C ALA A 220 -21.44 -0.49 8.13
N GLY A 221 -22.71 -0.14 7.90
CA GLY A 221 -23.63 0.35 8.93
C GLY A 221 -23.60 1.85 9.19
N LEU A 222 -22.75 2.63 8.51
CA LEU A 222 -22.86 4.10 8.51
C LEU A 222 -23.79 4.57 7.38
N PRO A 223 -24.65 5.57 7.63
CA PRO A 223 -25.64 6.00 6.65
C PRO A 223 -25.03 7.01 5.68
N PHE A 224 -24.07 6.61 4.83
CA PHE A 224 -23.58 7.47 3.74
C PHE A 224 -24.59 7.52 2.59
N SER A 225 -24.59 8.61 1.81
CA SER A 225 -25.42 8.70 0.59
C SER A 225 -25.02 7.66 -0.44
N ALA A 226 -23.72 7.44 -0.58
CA ALA A 226 -23.13 6.37 -1.38
C ALA A 226 -21.74 6.00 -0.84
N VAL A 227 -21.36 4.74 -0.99
CA VAL A 227 -19.99 4.27 -0.79
C VAL A 227 -19.44 3.84 -2.15
N ARG A 228 -18.42 4.53 -2.64
CA ARG A 228 -17.84 4.32 -3.96
C ARG A 228 -16.43 3.76 -3.82
N VAL A 229 -16.13 2.72 -4.56
CA VAL A 229 -14.86 2.01 -4.48
C VAL A 229 -14.03 2.30 -5.72
N ALA A 230 -12.76 2.67 -5.53
CA ALA A 230 -11.83 2.88 -6.64
C ALA A 230 -11.64 1.60 -7.47
N ALA A 231 -11.53 1.73 -8.79
CA ALA A 231 -11.34 0.60 -9.71
C ALA A 231 -10.03 -0.18 -9.48
N ALA A 232 -9.04 0.47 -8.88
CA ALA A 232 -7.79 -0.14 -8.43
C ALA A 232 -7.40 0.45 -7.07
N PRO A 233 -6.68 -0.29 -6.21
CA PRO A 233 -6.26 0.17 -4.89
C PRO A 233 -5.08 1.17 -4.96
N THR A 234 -5.22 2.19 -5.78
CA THR A 234 -4.23 3.23 -6.06
C THR A 234 -4.82 4.60 -5.76
N GLN A 235 -3.96 5.54 -5.34
CA GLN A 235 -4.41 6.91 -5.02
C GLN A 235 -4.98 7.59 -6.26
N GLU A 236 -4.35 7.36 -7.41
CA GLU A 236 -4.71 7.91 -8.71
C GLU A 236 -6.12 7.47 -9.12
N ALA A 237 -6.45 6.18 -8.96
CA ALA A 237 -7.79 5.68 -9.26
C ALA A 237 -8.86 6.27 -8.32
N LEU A 238 -8.55 6.47 -7.03
CA LEU A 238 -9.47 7.10 -6.09
C LEU A 238 -9.71 8.58 -6.42
N LEU A 239 -8.65 9.31 -6.81
CA LEU A 239 -8.73 10.71 -7.23
C LEU A 239 -9.47 10.86 -8.57
N ALA A 240 -9.28 9.94 -9.51
CA ALA A 240 -10.02 9.92 -10.77
C ALA A 240 -11.52 9.67 -10.55
N LEU A 241 -11.88 8.79 -9.61
CA LEU A 241 -13.26 8.46 -9.28
C LEU A 241 -14.03 9.69 -8.75
N ILE A 242 -13.46 10.42 -7.79
CA ILE A 242 -14.09 11.65 -7.28
C ILE A 242 -14.14 12.75 -8.35
N GLY A 243 -13.10 12.89 -9.17
CA GLY A 243 -13.10 13.83 -10.29
C GLY A 243 -14.21 13.55 -11.31
N ALA A 244 -14.45 12.27 -11.63
CA ALA A 244 -15.52 11.85 -12.53
C ALA A 244 -16.91 12.14 -11.95
N ASP A 245 -17.11 11.90 -10.65
CA ASP A 245 -18.38 12.21 -9.98
C ASP A 245 -18.66 13.72 -9.89
N CYS A 246 -17.63 14.54 -9.70
CA CYS A 246 -17.74 16.00 -9.78
C CYS A 246 -18.16 16.47 -11.17
N ALA A 247 -17.57 15.88 -12.23
CA ALA A 247 -17.91 16.21 -13.61
C ALA A 247 -19.34 15.81 -13.98
N ALA A 248 -19.80 14.64 -13.50
CA ALA A 248 -21.17 14.17 -13.71
C ALA A 248 -22.24 15.00 -12.95
N GLY A 249 -21.83 15.73 -11.91
CA GLY A 249 -22.72 16.55 -11.07
C GLY A 249 -22.91 18.01 -11.51
N SER A 250 -22.23 18.47 -12.57
CA SER A 250 -22.40 19.84 -13.08
C SER A 250 -23.46 19.89 -14.19
N PRO A 251 -24.55 20.68 -14.05
CA PRO A 251 -25.56 20.80 -15.10
C PRO A 251 -25.03 21.69 -16.22
N GLY A 252 -24.73 21.12 -17.39
CA GLY A 252 -24.24 21.86 -18.55
C GLY A 252 -24.41 21.11 -19.87
N THR A 253 -25.48 21.46 -20.60
CA THR A 253 -25.70 21.27 -22.04
C THR A 253 -25.77 19.83 -22.59
N ALA A 254 -26.92 19.18 -22.36
CA ALA A 254 -27.40 18.14 -23.25
C ALA A 254 -27.91 18.78 -24.57
N THR A 255 -27.33 18.38 -25.70
CA THR A 255 -27.93 18.57 -27.03
C THR A 255 -28.65 17.27 -27.41
N PRO A 256 -29.94 17.27 -27.76
CA PRO A 256 -30.64 16.06 -28.16
C PRO A 256 -30.39 15.78 -29.65
N GLY A 257 -29.84 14.60 -29.95
CA GLY A 257 -29.76 14.02 -31.30
C GLY A 257 -30.76 12.87 -31.47
N PRO A 258 -31.28 12.63 -32.69
CA PRO A 258 -32.61 12.09 -32.90
C PRO A 258 -32.72 10.57 -32.86
N THR A 259 -33.95 10.15 -32.60
CA THR A 259 -34.53 8.80 -32.62
C THR A 259 -34.72 8.32 -34.06
N GLU A 260 -34.31 7.08 -34.35
CA GLU A 260 -34.75 6.17 -35.43
C GLU A 260 -33.68 5.06 -35.52
N SER A 261 -33.91 3.78 -35.78
CA SER A 261 -35.08 2.93 -36.00
C SER A 261 -34.57 1.47 -35.96
N GLU A 262 -35.47 0.50 -35.77
CA GLU A 262 -35.22 -0.95 -35.79
C GLU A 262 -34.48 -1.43 -37.06
N PRO A 263 -33.97 -2.69 -37.06
CA PRO A 263 -34.44 -3.54 -38.15
C PRO A 263 -34.82 -4.97 -37.78
N THR A 264 -35.67 -5.47 -38.66
CA THR A 264 -36.46 -6.69 -38.71
C THR A 264 -35.63 -7.93 -39.07
N LYS A 265 -36.14 -9.11 -38.66
CA LYS A 265 -35.69 -10.44 -39.10
C LYS A 265 -36.01 -10.69 -40.59
N GLN A 266 -35.13 -11.40 -41.32
CA GLN A 266 -35.45 -12.63 -42.11
C GLN A 266 -34.30 -13.10 -43.03
N GLY A 267 -34.06 -14.44 -43.04
CA GLY A 267 -33.54 -15.29 -44.14
C GLY A 267 -32.06 -15.15 -44.53
N GLY A 268 -31.25 -16.17 -44.77
CA GLY A 268 -31.42 -17.63 -44.89
C GLY A 268 -30.32 -18.19 -45.82
N PHE A 269 -29.39 -18.99 -45.27
CA PHE A 269 -28.50 -20.03 -45.88
C PHE A 269 -27.57 -19.67 -47.09
N PRO A 270 -26.49 -20.43 -47.40
CA PRO A 270 -26.21 -21.82 -47.01
C PRO A 270 -24.82 -22.15 -46.45
N VAL A 271 -24.80 -23.35 -45.86
CA VAL A 271 -23.66 -24.18 -45.49
C VAL A 271 -22.85 -24.56 -46.74
N MET A 272 -21.53 -24.44 -46.68
CA MET A 272 -20.64 -25.26 -47.49
C MET A 272 -19.42 -25.68 -46.67
N THR A 273 -19.31 -26.98 -46.54
CA THR A 273 -18.18 -27.75 -46.03
C THR A 273 -16.96 -27.53 -46.89
N GLU A 274 -15.79 -27.33 -46.29
CA GLU A 274 -14.58 -27.91 -46.85
C GLU A 274 -13.52 -28.22 -45.79
N ARG A 275 -12.98 -29.41 -45.97
CA ARG A 275 -12.05 -30.14 -45.13
C ARG A 275 -10.67 -29.92 -45.73
N SER A 276 -9.71 -29.43 -44.96
CA SER A 276 -8.30 -29.61 -45.31
C SER A 276 -7.51 -30.03 -44.08
N LYS A 277 -7.06 -31.28 -44.13
CA LYS A 277 -5.97 -31.83 -43.31
C LYS A 277 -4.67 -31.11 -43.67
N ASN A 278 -3.86 -30.79 -42.67
CA ASN A 278 -2.46 -31.22 -42.55
C ASN A 278 -1.85 -30.61 -41.26
N ASP A 279 -1.70 -31.48 -40.26
CA ASP A 279 -0.77 -31.39 -39.13
C ASP A 279 0.66 -31.80 -39.59
N PRO A 280 1.76 -31.68 -38.79
CA PRO A 280 1.79 -31.69 -37.32
C PRO A 280 2.79 -30.75 -36.62
N LEU A 281 2.49 -30.34 -35.39
CA LEU A 281 3.49 -30.22 -34.32
C LEU A 281 2.90 -30.74 -33.01
N ASP A 282 3.42 -31.91 -32.62
CA ASP A 282 3.07 -32.69 -31.45
C ASP A 282 3.64 -32.08 -30.15
N GLY A 283 2.87 -32.21 -29.07
CA GLY A 283 3.32 -31.87 -27.73
C GLY A 283 2.20 -31.58 -26.74
N LYS A 284 1.10 -32.34 -26.76
CA LYS A 284 0.05 -32.23 -25.74
C LYS A 284 -0.20 -33.56 -25.04
N TRP A 285 -0.12 -33.46 -23.74
CA TRP A 285 -0.29 -34.51 -22.73
C TRP A 285 -1.70 -35.10 -22.76
N GLU A 286 -1.80 -36.42 -22.91
CA GLU A 286 -3.05 -37.17 -22.80
C GLU A 286 -3.33 -37.53 -21.33
N ALA A 287 -4.54 -37.23 -20.86
CA ALA A 287 -5.05 -37.67 -19.57
C ALA A 287 -5.92 -38.93 -19.76
N ALA A 288 -5.64 -39.96 -18.96
CA ALA A 288 -6.38 -41.21 -18.93
C ALA A 288 -7.78 -41.05 -18.31
N ALA A 289 -8.76 -41.76 -18.88
CA ALA A 289 -10.16 -41.80 -18.50
C ALA A 289 -10.40 -42.44 -17.10
N PRO A 290 -11.45 -42.03 -16.35
CA PRO A 290 -11.91 -42.78 -15.19
C PRO A 290 -13.01 -43.79 -15.54
N ALA A 291 -12.88 -44.99 -14.98
CA ALA A 291 -13.88 -46.05 -14.98
C ALA A 291 -15.06 -45.73 -14.04
N GLY A 292 -16.23 -46.24 -14.40
CA GLY A 292 -17.54 -45.84 -13.86
C GLY A 292 -17.88 -46.24 -12.43
N SER A 293 -18.86 -45.53 -11.89
CA SER A 293 -19.57 -45.82 -10.65
C SER A 293 -20.91 -46.50 -10.97
N PRO A 294 -21.36 -47.48 -10.17
CA PRO A 294 -22.78 -47.84 -10.11
C PRO A 294 -23.46 -47.20 -8.89
N SER A 295 -24.64 -46.64 -9.13
CA SER A 295 -25.68 -46.42 -8.12
C SER A 295 -26.50 -47.73 -7.97
N PRO A 296 -27.23 -47.94 -6.86
CA PRO A 296 -28.68 -47.72 -6.95
C PRO A 296 -29.40 -47.23 -5.67
N ASP A 297 -30.46 -46.45 -5.91
CA ASP A 297 -31.79 -46.36 -5.30
C ASP A 297 -32.04 -46.86 -3.85
N ALA A 298 -32.54 -45.95 -3.01
CA ALA A 298 -33.86 -46.06 -2.36
C ALA A 298 -34.21 -44.78 -1.57
N THR A 299 -35.38 -44.20 -1.84
CA THR A 299 -36.15 -43.31 -0.94
C THR A 299 -37.40 -44.09 -0.47
N PRO A 300 -38.33 -43.60 0.39
CA PRO A 300 -38.40 -42.36 1.20
C PRO A 300 -38.84 -42.59 2.68
N SER A 301 -38.85 -41.56 3.53
CA SER A 301 -40.06 -41.14 4.28
C SER A 301 -39.77 -40.04 5.32
N TRP A 302 -40.75 -39.16 5.46
CA TRP A 302 -40.82 -38.02 6.37
C TRP A 302 -41.25 -38.44 7.79
N GLY A 303 -40.69 -37.82 8.83
CA GLY A 303 -41.18 -37.92 10.22
C GLY A 303 -40.64 -36.78 11.09
N GLY A 304 -41.56 -35.94 11.60
CA GLY A 304 -41.28 -34.77 12.44
C GLY A 304 -40.91 -35.06 13.91
N PRO A 305 -40.78 -34.02 14.74
CA PRO A 305 -40.07 -34.05 16.03
C PRO A 305 -41.01 -34.31 17.22
N PRO A 306 -40.48 -34.61 18.43
CA PRO A 306 -41.22 -34.40 19.65
C PRO A 306 -40.62 -33.27 20.51
N ALA A 307 -41.53 -32.49 21.09
CA ALA A 307 -41.31 -31.52 22.15
C ALA A 307 -41.80 -32.07 23.49
N GLY A 308 -41.20 -31.60 24.60
CA GLY A 308 -41.93 -31.34 25.85
C GLY A 308 -41.52 -32.16 27.08
N GLY A 309 -40.94 -31.47 28.08
CA GLY A 309 -40.82 -31.96 29.46
C GLY A 309 -40.18 -30.91 30.38
N ARG A 310 -41.00 -30.19 31.15
CA ARG A 310 -40.71 -29.03 32.01
C ARG A 310 -40.10 -29.38 33.40
N PRO A 311 -39.63 -28.38 34.18
CA PRO A 311 -38.78 -28.55 35.36
C PRO A 311 -39.55 -28.59 36.70
N SER A 312 -38.87 -29.06 37.75
CA SER A 312 -39.32 -29.07 39.17
C SER A 312 -38.11 -28.87 40.09
N ARG A 313 -38.16 -28.43 41.35
CA ARG A 313 -38.91 -27.42 42.11
C ARG A 313 -38.18 -27.38 43.47
N GLU A 314 -37.82 -26.17 43.90
CA GLU A 314 -37.35 -25.68 45.21
C GLU A 314 -37.59 -26.44 46.55
N LYS A 315 -36.62 -26.18 47.48
CA LYS A 315 -36.66 -25.98 48.98
C LYS A 315 -36.43 -27.19 49.93
N PRO A 316 -36.16 -26.98 51.26
CA PRO A 316 -35.23 -26.04 51.95
C PRO A 316 -34.52 -26.64 53.22
N TRP A 317 -33.74 -25.79 53.92
CA TRP A 317 -33.42 -25.71 55.37
C TRP A 317 -31.96 -25.91 55.85
N SER A 318 -31.60 -25.01 56.79
CA SER A 318 -30.37 -24.63 57.50
C SER A 318 -29.80 -25.68 58.50
N ASP A 319 -28.70 -25.53 59.26
CA ASP A 319 -28.02 -24.37 59.86
C ASP A 319 -26.61 -24.74 60.41
N ALA A 320 -25.87 -23.70 60.84
CA ALA A 320 -24.86 -23.66 61.92
C ALA A 320 -23.34 -23.71 61.63
N SER A 321 -22.75 -22.51 61.78
CA SER A 321 -21.57 -22.11 62.58
C SER A 321 -20.13 -22.50 62.19
N ALA A 322 -19.29 -21.49 61.87
CA ALA A 322 -18.29 -20.88 62.77
C ALA A 322 -17.13 -20.17 62.02
N GLY A 323 -16.74 -18.97 62.49
CA GLY A 323 -15.36 -18.47 62.39
C GLY A 323 -15.06 -17.24 61.52
N GLN A 324 -15.46 -16.04 61.97
CA GLN A 324 -14.92 -14.77 61.47
C GLN A 324 -13.53 -14.45 62.06
N ARG A 325 -12.60 -13.92 61.26
CA ARG A 325 -11.33 -13.29 61.68
C ARG A 325 -11.36 -11.77 61.39
N PRO A 326 -10.83 -10.90 62.27
CA PRO A 326 -10.99 -9.44 62.16
C PRO A 326 -9.95 -8.73 61.27
N PRO A 327 -10.24 -7.53 60.74
CA PRO A 327 -9.32 -6.74 59.92
C PRO A 327 -8.39 -5.80 60.72
N ALA A 328 -7.22 -5.49 60.14
CA ALA A 328 -6.13 -4.70 60.74
C ALA A 328 -6.32 -3.15 60.63
N PRO A 329 -5.68 -2.35 61.50
CA PRO A 329 -6.00 -0.92 61.69
C PRO A 329 -5.27 0.06 60.75
N PRO A 330 -5.77 1.30 60.57
CA PRO A 330 -5.21 2.29 59.65
C PRO A 330 -4.09 3.15 60.27
N LYS A 331 -3.05 3.46 59.49
CA LYS A 331 -1.98 4.40 59.86
C LYS A 331 -2.27 5.82 59.36
N ARG A 332 -2.06 6.83 60.21
CA ARG A 332 -2.16 8.28 59.93
C ARG A 332 -0.80 8.99 59.97
N ARG A 333 -0.64 9.94 59.02
CA ARG A 333 0.08 11.25 59.00
C ARG A 333 1.63 11.34 58.97
N LYS A 334 2.15 12.08 57.98
CA LYS A 334 2.67 13.50 57.99
C LYS A 334 2.93 13.91 56.51
N GLY A 335 2.27 14.94 55.93
CA GLY A 335 2.69 16.37 55.89
C GLY A 335 3.98 16.56 55.08
N GLY A 336 4.12 17.33 54.00
CA GLY A 336 3.36 18.45 53.41
C GLY A 336 4.37 19.53 52.98
N GLY A 337 4.37 19.98 51.71
CA GLY A 337 5.09 21.20 51.29
C GLY A 337 6.00 21.14 50.05
N CYS A 338 5.51 20.71 48.87
CA CYS A 338 6.24 20.98 47.60
C CYS A 338 5.35 21.48 46.44
N LEU A 339 4.02 21.35 46.52
CA LEU A 339 3.14 21.75 45.41
C LEU A 339 3.12 23.25 45.08
N PRO A 340 3.11 24.21 46.03
CA PRO A 340 3.01 25.63 45.65
C PRO A 340 4.31 26.16 45.02
N MET A 341 5.47 25.61 45.40
CA MET A 341 6.78 25.96 44.83
C MET A 341 6.93 25.43 43.39
N MET A 342 6.43 24.22 43.14
CA MET A 342 6.47 23.60 41.82
C MET A 342 5.50 24.27 40.84
N LEU A 343 4.35 24.75 41.35
CA LEU A 343 3.40 25.53 40.55
C LEU A 343 3.96 26.91 40.17
N LEU A 344 4.67 27.59 41.08
CA LEU A 344 5.34 28.87 40.80
C LEU A 344 6.50 28.72 39.81
N LEU A 345 7.28 27.64 39.90
CA LEU A 345 8.33 27.33 38.93
C LEU A 345 7.75 26.95 37.56
N LEU A 346 6.63 26.24 37.52
CA LEU A 346 5.91 25.96 36.27
C LEU A 346 5.30 27.21 35.65
N LEU A 347 4.77 28.14 36.47
CA LEU A 347 4.24 29.42 35.99
C LEU A 347 5.36 30.33 35.46
N ALA A 348 6.51 30.38 36.16
CA ALA A 348 7.69 31.12 35.73
C ALA A 348 8.34 30.50 34.47
N PHE A 349 8.28 29.18 34.33
CA PHE A 349 8.75 28.48 33.12
C PHE A 349 7.80 28.71 31.94
N PHE A 350 6.48 28.70 32.17
CA PHE A 350 5.49 29.04 31.14
C PHE A 350 5.59 30.51 30.70
N SER A 351 5.84 31.44 31.63
CA SER A 351 6.01 32.86 31.28
C SER A 351 7.33 33.14 30.55
N ALA A 352 8.41 32.42 30.87
CA ALA A 352 9.72 32.62 30.23
C ALA A 352 9.87 31.92 28.86
N VAL A 353 9.17 30.79 28.63
CA VAL A 353 9.41 29.94 27.44
C VAL A 353 8.25 29.96 26.44
N ALA A 354 7.00 30.12 26.87
CA ALA A 354 5.85 30.09 25.96
C ALA A 354 5.58 31.44 25.27
N ILE A 355 5.97 32.55 25.90
CA ILE A 355 5.64 33.90 25.41
C ILE A 355 6.42 34.29 24.14
N PRO A 356 7.74 34.02 23.97
CA PRO A 356 8.45 34.51 22.78
C PRO A 356 7.97 33.88 21.45
N GLY A 357 7.53 32.62 21.47
CA GLY A 357 7.08 31.91 20.26
C GLY A 357 5.58 32.06 19.94
N SER A 358 4.75 32.38 20.93
CA SER A 358 3.31 32.55 20.75
C SER A 358 2.87 34.02 20.63
N TYR A 359 3.81 34.98 20.79
CA TYR A 359 3.54 36.41 20.90
C TYR A 359 2.76 36.99 19.71
N SER A 360 3.11 36.61 18.49
CA SER A 360 2.46 37.10 17.28
C SER A 360 1.04 36.54 17.11
N TRP A 361 0.80 35.32 17.59
CA TRP A 361 -0.50 34.64 17.45
C TRP A 361 -1.58 35.27 18.35
N TRP A 362 -1.28 35.54 19.62
CA TRP A 362 -2.27 36.14 20.54
C TRP A 362 -2.46 37.65 20.30
N ARG A 363 -1.41 38.39 19.90
CA ARG A 363 -1.52 39.83 19.57
C ARG A 363 -2.56 40.09 18.47
N ASN A 364 -2.60 39.23 17.44
CA ASN A 364 -3.52 39.38 16.32
C ASN A 364 -4.99 39.10 16.71
N GLN A 365 -5.22 38.38 17.81
CA GLN A 365 -6.55 38.10 18.36
C GLN A 365 -7.13 39.26 19.19
N ILE A 366 -6.34 40.30 19.50
CA ILE A 366 -6.80 41.48 20.27
C ILE A 366 -7.58 42.43 19.35
N PRO A 367 -8.87 42.77 19.62
CA PRO A 367 -9.63 43.74 18.83
C PRO A 367 -9.11 45.18 18.93
N GLU A 368 -9.32 46.01 17.89
CA GLU A 368 -9.00 47.45 17.95
C GLU A 368 -9.94 48.19 18.93
N PRO A 369 -9.47 49.22 19.67
CA PRO A 369 -8.19 49.95 19.53
C PRO A 369 -7.05 49.43 20.43
N TYR A 370 -7.26 48.33 21.15
CA TYR A 370 -6.33 47.85 22.18
C TYR A 370 -5.03 47.27 21.61
N ARG A 371 -5.05 46.79 20.36
CA ARG A 371 -3.87 46.24 19.68
C ARG A 371 -2.80 47.30 19.40
N ALA A 372 -3.19 48.56 19.18
CA ALA A 372 -2.28 49.67 18.92
C ALA A 372 -1.34 50.01 20.09
N GLN A 373 -1.69 49.61 21.32
CA GLN A 373 -0.90 49.90 22.53
C GLN A 373 0.16 48.84 22.85
N VAL A 374 0.18 47.72 22.10
CA VAL A 374 1.13 46.63 22.31
C VAL A 374 2.33 46.82 21.36
N PRO A 375 3.60 46.70 21.77
CA PRO A 375 4.76 46.84 20.89
C PRO A 375 5.07 45.56 20.07
N ASP A 376 5.62 45.67 18.87
CA ASP A 376 5.99 44.51 18.03
C ASP A 376 7.42 44.03 18.37
N LEU A 377 7.66 42.72 18.45
CA LEU A 377 8.95 42.15 18.86
C LEU A 377 9.65 41.42 17.67
N PRO A 378 10.99 41.52 17.54
CA PRO A 378 11.67 41.35 16.25
C PRO A 378 12.04 39.90 15.83
N PHE A 379 11.48 38.85 16.45
CA PHE A 379 11.91 37.47 16.16
C PHE A 379 10.97 36.75 15.18
N LYS A 380 11.39 36.66 13.91
CA LYS A 380 10.81 35.79 12.88
C LYS A 380 11.87 34.76 12.46
N PRO A 381 11.67 33.45 12.64
CA PRO A 381 12.60 32.44 12.13
C PRO A 381 12.37 32.27 10.62
N GLU A 382 13.37 32.64 9.81
CA GLU A 382 13.31 32.60 8.34
C GLU A 382 13.91 31.29 7.80
N ASP A 383 13.15 30.59 6.96
CA ASP A 383 13.54 29.35 6.29
C ASP A 383 14.32 29.71 4.98
N PRO A 384 15.56 29.22 4.77
CA PRO A 384 16.43 29.65 3.66
C PRO A 384 15.89 29.33 2.26
N ASP A 385 15.05 28.29 2.10
CA ASP A 385 14.43 27.97 0.81
C ASP A 385 13.22 28.86 0.49
N VAL A 386 12.50 29.31 1.53
CA VAL A 386 11.36 30.22 1.40
C VAL A 386 11.84 31.63 1.05
N THR A 387 12.97 32.06 1.59
CA THR A 387 13.59 33.36 1.23
C THR A 387 14.11 33.34 -0.21
N ALA A 388 14.70 32.24 -0.69
CA ALA A 388 15.12 32.12 -2.08
C ALA A 388 13.93 32.13 -3.07
N LEU A 389 12.82 31.48 -2.72
CA LEU A 389 11.59 31.49 -3.52
C LEU A 389 10.87 32.84 -3.47
N GLN A 390 10.80 33.49 -2.30
CA GLN A 390 10.24 34.84 -2.18
C GLN A 390 11.10 35.88 -2.92
N GLN A 391 12.43 35.72 -2.93
CA GLN A 391 13.32 36.57 -3.72
C GLN A 391 13.15 36.37 -5.23
N ARG A 392 12.90 35.13 -5.69
CA ARG A 392 12.59 34.86 -7.11
C ARG A 392 11.22 35.42 -7.50
N ALA A 393 10.21 35.24 -6.64
CA ALA A 393 8.87 35.77 -6.88
C ALA A 393 8.84 37.31 -6.87
N SER A 394 9.59 37.96 -5.97
CA SER A 394 9.67 39.43 -5.92
C SER A 394 10.43 40.01 -7.11
N ARG A 395 11.46 39.32 -7.61
CA ARG A 395 12.14 39.68 -8.87
C ARG A 395 11.19 39.59 -10.07
N LEU A 396 10.46 38.48 -10.21
CA LEU A 396 9.45 38.31 -11.28
C LEU A 396 8.34 39.36 -11.20
N ALA A 397 7.87 39.71 -10.00
CA ALA A 397 6.89 40.76 -9.81
C ALA A 397 7.43 42.16 -10.19
N SER A 398 8.70 42.44 -9.87
CA SER A 398 9.39 43.67 -10.28
C SER A 398 9.57 43.74 -11.81
N ASP A 399 9.92 42.63 -12.44
CA ASP A 399 10.11 42.55 -13.90
C ASP A 399 8.77 42.74 -14.64
N LEU A 400 7.67 42.18 -14.13
CA LEU A 400 6.33 42.43 -14.66
C LEU A 400 5.87 43.88 -14.44
N GLY A 401 6.14 44.46 -13.26
CA GLY A 401 5.83 45.86 -12.98
C GLY A 401 6.55 46.83 -13.91
N THR A 402 7.84 46.59 -14.20
CA THR A 402 8.62 47.40 -15.14
C THR A 402 8.20 47.21 -16.60
N ALA A 403 7.75 46.01 -16.99
CA ALA A 403 7.16 45.79 -18.30
C ALA A 403 5.84 46.55 -18.45
N GLN A 404 4.98 46.53 -17.42
CA GLN A 404 3.70 47.20 -17.43
C GLN A 404 3.82 48.73 -17.42
N SER A 405 4.79 49.29 -16.68
CA SER A 405 5.08 50.73 -16.71
C SER A 405 5.61 51.22 -18.07
N LYS A 406 6.34 50.36 -18.81
CA LYS A 406 6.80 50.68 -20.18
C LYS A 406 5.65 50.68 -21.18
N VAL A 407 4.67 49.80 -21.00
CA VAL A 407 3.46 49.78 -21.84
C VAL A 407 2.64 51.05 -21.57
N SER A 408 2.41 51.41 -20.30
CA SER A 408 1.67 52.64 -19.99
C SER A 408 2.40 53.91 -20.43
N SER A 409 3.73 53.96 -20.35
CA SER A 409 4.49 55.12 -20.85
C SER A 409 4.37 55.27 -22.37
N LEU A 410 4.36 54.16 -23.11
CA LEU A 410 4.13 54.20 -24.56
C LEU A 410 2.70 54.63 -24.91
N GLU A 411 1.71 54.22 -24.12
CA GLU A 411 0.31 54.68 -24.27
C GLU A 411 0.19 56.18 -23.99
N ASP A 412 0.86 56.69 -22.96
CA ASP A 412 0.89 58.12 -22.63
C ASP A 412 1.66 58.96 -23.68
N GLU A 413 2.77 58.45 -24.22
CA GLU A 413 3.47 59.08 -25.35
C GLU A 413 2.58 59.13 -26.60
N LEU A 414 1.82 58.06 -26.88
CA LEU A 414 0.88 58.02 -28.00
C LEU A 414 -0.29 58.99 -27.79
N ALA A 415 -0.78 59.13 -26.56
CA ALA A 415 -1.81 60.09 -26.18
C ALA A 415 -1.30 61.54 -26.23
N ALA A 416 -0.05 61.79 -25.85
CA ALA A 416 0.59 63.09 -25.94
C ALA A 416 0.80 63.51 -27.39
N VAL A 417 1.24 62.60 -28.27
CA VAL A 417 1.34 62.82 -29.72
C VAL A 417 -0.03 63.13 -30.32
N ARG A 418 -1.09 62.42 -29.89
CA ARG A 418 -2.47 62.68 -30.33
C ARG A 418 -2.99 64.05 -29.89
N LYS A 419 -2.72 64.48 -28.65
CA LYS A 419 -3.05 65.82 -28.16
C LYS A 419 -2.25 66.93 -28.84
N LEU A 420 -0.98 66.68 -29.20
CA LEU A 420 -0.16 67.62 -29.97
C LEU A 420 -0.72 67.81 -31.39
N ALA A 421 -1.25 66.74 -32.00
CA ALA A 421 -1.94 66.81 -33.28
C ALA A 421 -3.27 67.59 -33.19
N GLU A 422 -4.03 67.41 -32.11
CA GLU A 422 -5.30 68.13 -31.88
C GLU A 422 -5.08 69.63 -31.57
N ASN A 423 -4.08 69.98 -30.74
CA ASN A 423 -3.77 71.36 -30.37
C ASN A 423 -3.11 72.18 -31.49
N ALA A 424 -2.48 71.51 -32.47
CA ALA A 424 -1.92 72.18 -33.64
C ALA A 424 -2.98 72.58 -34.69
N GLY A 425 -4.26 72.30 -34.44
CA GLY A 425 -5.37 72.67 -35.34
C GLY A 425 -5.31 71.96 -36.70
N VAL A 426 -4.60 70.84 -36.79
CA VAL A 426 -4.47 70.07 -38.03
C VAL A 426 -5.73 69.22 -38.21
N THR A 427 -6.70 69.78 -38.92
CA THR A 427 -7.68 68.97 -39.64
C THR A 427 -6.94 68.33 -40.81
N VAL A 428 -6.70 67.01 -40.73
CA VAL A 428 -6.08 66.25 -41.83
C VAL A 428 -7.11 66.10 -42.94
N ASP A 429 -7.13 67.07 -43.86
CA ASP A 429 -7.76 66.93 -45.16
C ASP A 429 -6.86 66.04 -46.04
N LEU A 430 -7.32 64.82 -46.35
CA LEU A 430 -6.59 63.81 -47.12
C LEU A 430 -6.58 64.09 -48.64
N THR A 431 -6.84 65.31 -49.08
CA THR A 431 -6.83 65.67 -50.52
C THR A 431 -5.63 66.51 -50.97
N GLY A 432 -4.67 66.80 -50.09
CA GLY A 432 -3.37 67.40 -50.46
C GLY A 432 -2.23 66.37 -50.55
N PRO A 433 -1.23 66.56 -51.44
CA PRO A 433 -0.21 65.54 -51.69
C PRO A 433 0.69 65.37 -50.46
N LEU A 434 0.55 64.23 -49.79
CA LEU A 434 1.53 63.70 -48.83
C LEU A 434 2.88 63.63 -49.55
N SER A 435 3.94 64.11 -48.91
CA SER A 435 5.29 63.97 -49.47
C SER A 435 5.59 62.49 -49.73
N ASP A 436 6.11 62.19 -50.93
CA ASP A 436 6.31 60.82 -51.44
C ASP A 436 7.08 59.90 -50.48
N GLN A 437 7.90 60.48 -49.58
CA GLN A 437 8.71 59.73 -48.62
C GLN A 437 7.90 59.19 -47.42
N ALA A 438 6.87 59.90 -46.94
CA ALA A 438 6.09 59.47 -45.79
C ALA A 438 5.06 58.39 -46.14
N GLY A 439 4.46 58.50 -47.33
CA GLY A 439 3.55 57.48 -47.88
C GLY A 439 4.27 56.17 -48.16
N ALA A 440 5.49 56.23 -48.72
CA ALA A 440 6.30 55.03 -48.99
C ALA A 440 6.69 54.29 -47.70
N TYR A 441 7.03 55.01 -46.63
CA TYR A 441 7.41 54.40 -45.36
C TYR A 441 6.24 53.67 -44.69
N LEU A 442 5.05 54.29 -44.63
CA LEU A 442 3.87 53.64 -44.05
C LEU A 442 3.41 52.43 -44.87
N TYR A 443 3.44 52.55 -46.20
CA TYR A 443 3.06 51.46 -47.09
C TYR A 443 4.02 50.25 -46.97
N ASP A 444 5.32 50.51 -46.81
CA ASP A 444 6.32 49.47 -46.61
C ASP A 444 6.20 48.80 -45.23
N GLN A 445 5.85 49.54 -44.17
CA GLN A 445 5.60 48.96 -42.84
C GLN A 445 4.36 48.04 -42.84
N ILE A 446 3.26 48.46 -43.48
CA ILE A 446 2.06 47.64 -43.60
C ILE A 446 2.35 46.36 -44.38
N ARG A 447 3.11 46.46 -45.46
CA ARG A 447 3.49 45.30 -46.28
C ARG A 447 4.39 44.32 -45.54
N ARG A 448 5.30 44.79 -44.68
CA ARG A 448 6.13 43.94 -43.82
C ARG A 448 5.32 43.23 -42.72
N VAL A 449 4.29 43.88 -42.19
CA VAL A 449 3.40 43.25 -41.21
C VAL A 449 2.56 42.17 -41.89
N GLN A 450 1.99 42.46 -43.06
CA GLN A 450 1.23 41.47 -43.84
C GLN A 450 2.09 40.27 -44.26
N SER A 451 3.31 40.49 -44.76
CA SER A 451 4.19 39.38 -45.13
C SER A 451 4.58 38.49 -43.95
N ARG A 452 4.72 39.07 -42.74
CA ARG A 452 4.96 38.32 -41.49
C ARG A 452 3.73 37.50 -41.06
N VAL A 453 2.52 38.02 -41.25
CA VAL A 453 1.29 37.29 -40.96
C VAL A 453 1.10 36.13 -41.95
N ASP A 454 1.38 36.35 -43.23
CA ASP A 454 1.26 35.31 -44.26
C ASP A 454 2.31 34.20 -44.07
N THR A 455 3.55 34.54 -43.70
CA THR A 455 4.56 33.53 -43.36
C THR A 455 4.19 32.74 -42.11
N LEU A 456 3.64 33.38 -41.07
CA LEU A 456 3.16 32.67 -39.87
C LEU A 456 2.00 31.73 -40.18
N SER A 457 1.03 32.17 -40.98
CA SER A 457 -0.12 31.34 -41.38
C SER A 457 0.30 30.12 -42.22
N THR A 458 1.23 30.31 -43.16
CA THR A 458 1.77 29.22 -44.00
C THR A 458 2.63 28.23 -43.21
N SER A 459 3.32 28.70 -42.16
CA SER A 459 4.14 27.86 -41.27
C SER A 459 3.29 26.97 -40.37
N MET A 460 2.12 27.44 -39.93
CA MET A 460 1.22 26.70 -39.05
C MET A 460 0.33 25.68 -39.79
N VAL A 461 0.13 25.84 -41.10
CA VAL A 461 -0.74 24.97 -41.91
C VAL A 461 0.04 24.37 -43.09
N THR A 462 1.07 23.58 -42.80
CA THR A 462 1.72 22.73 -43.81
C THR A 462 1.11 21.32 -43.79
N PRO A 463 0.66 20.77 -44.93
CA PRO A 463 0.05 19.43 -44.99
C PRO A 463 0.92 18.30 -44.43
N SER A 464 2.25 18.46 -44.49
CA SER A 464 3.24 17.55 -43.92
C SER A 464 3.22 17.48 -42.39
N ASN A 465 2.88 18.57 -41.70
CA ASN A 465 2.75 18.57 -40.24
C ASN A 465 1.45 17.86 -39.80
N ILE A 466 0.37 18.00 -40.57
CA ILE A 466 -0.91 17.31 -40.30
C ILE A 466 -0.78 15.81 -40.52
N LEU A 467 -0.09 15.38 -41.59
CA LEU A 467 0.15 13.96 -41.87
C LEU A 467 1.10 13.33 -40.84
N SER A 468 2.19 14.01 -40.46
CA SER A 468 3.10 13.50 -39.42
C SER A 468 2.46 13.46 -38.02
N LEU A 469 1.51 14.34 -37.72
CA LEU A 469 0.69 14.23 -36.50
C LEU A 469 -0.24 13.02 -36.56
N SER A 470 -0.86 12.73 -37.70
CA SER A 470 -1.72 11.55 -37.89
C SER A 470 -0.94 10.23 -37.71
N ASP A 471 0.27 10.16 -38.28
CA ASP A 471 1.16 8.99 -38.13
C ASP A 471 1.62 8.83 -36.67
N ARG A 472 1.97 9.93 -36.00
CA ARG A 472 2.34 9.90 -34.57
C ARG A 472 1.17 9.46 -33.68
N VAL A 473 -0.05 9.87 -33.98
CA VAL A 473 -1.25 9.45 -33.23
C VAL A 473 -1.50 7.95 -33.42
N THR A 474 -1.38 7.42 -34.64
CA THR A 474 -1.55 5.98 -34.89
C THR A 474 -0.45 5.13 -34.25
N ASP A 475 0.79 5.61 -34.23
CA ASP A 475 1.89 4.94 -33.51
C ASP A 475 1.64 4.91 -31.99
N ILE A 476 1.19 6.02 -31.42
CA ILE A 476 0.83 6.09 -29.98
C ILE A 476 -0.35 5.16 -29.69
N GLU A 477 -1.38 5.11 -30.53
CA GLU A 477 -2.51 4.19 -30.36
C GLU A 477 -2.07 2.73 -30.43
N LYS A 478 -1.14 2.39 -31.33
CA LYS A 478 -0.59 1.03 -31.44
C LYS A 478 0.21 0.65 -30.20
N ILE A 479 1.08 1.53 -29.70
CA ILE A 479 1.83 1.33 -28.46
C ILE A 479 0.88 1.20 -27.26
N ALA A 480 -0.16 2.04 -27.18
CA ALA A 480 -1.15 1.99 -26.11
C ALA A 480 -1.94 0.68 -26.12
N ARG A 481 -2.41 0.20 -27.29
CA ARG A 481 -3.10 -1.09 -27.43
C ARG A 481 -2.19 -2.27 -27.08
N GLN A 482 -0.92 -2.24 -27.51
CA GLN A 482 0.06 -3.27 -27.17
C GLN A 482 0.35 -3.31 -25.67
N THR A 483 0.51 -2.14 -25.03
CA THR A 483 0.73 -2.03 -23.59
C THR A 483 -0.48 -2.50 -22.79
N GLN A 484 -1.69 -2.12 -23.22
CA GLN A 484 -2.94 -2.56 -22.58
C GLN A 484 -3.13 -4.07 -22.70
N THR A 485 -2.82 -4.66 -23.86
CA THR A 485 -2.88 -6.11 -24.06
C THR A 485 -1.92 -6.83 -23.12
N ARG A 486 -0.64 -6.40 -23.06
CA ARG A 486 0.34 -6.97 -22.12
C ARG A 486 -0.09 -6.86 -20.66
N ARG A 487 -0.66 -5.73 -20.25
CA ARG A 487 -1.22 -5.56 -18.89
C ARG A 487 -2.35 -6.55 -18.60
N SER A 488 -3.28 -6.72 -19.54
CA SER A 488 -4.39 -7.67 -19.38
C SER A 488 -3.91 -9.12 -19.31
N THR A 489 -2.93 -9.50 -20.13
CA THR A 489 -2.29 -10.82 -20.12
C THR A 489 -1.59 -11.09 -18.78
N ALA A 490 -0.81 -10.13 -18.27
CA ALA A 490 -0.08 -10.28 -17.02
C ALA A 490 -1.02 -10.38 -15.80
N LEU A 491 -2.14 -9.66 -15.79
CA LEU A 491 -3.18 -9.80 -14.77
C LEU A 491 -3.90 -11.15 -14.84
N ALA A 492 -4.23 -11.63 -16.05
CA ALA A 492 -4.82 -12.95 -16.24
C ALA A 492 -3.88 -14.07 -15.76
N LEU A 493 -2.58 -13.91 -15.98
CA LEU A 493 -1.55 -14.84 -15.55
C LEU A 493 -1.43 -14.88 -14.02
N LEU A 494 -1.39 -13.71 -13.36
CA LEU A 494 -1.39 -13.62 -11.90
C LEU A 494 -2.63 -14.26 -11.27
N LEU A 495 -3.81 -14.02 -11.86
CA LEU A 495 -5.05 -14.62 -11.39
C LEU A 495 -5.02 -16.14 -11.52
N SER A 496 -4.54 -16.65 -12.66
CA SER A 496 -4.43 -18.09 -12.91
C SER A 496 -3.47 -18.77 -11.93
N VAL A 497 -2.29 -18.17 -11.69
CA VAL A 497 -1.33 -18.68 -10.69
C VAL A 497 -1.92 -18.64 -9.28
N ALA A 498 -2.67 -17.59 -8.92
CA ALA A 498 -3.36 -17.51 -7.63
C ALA A 498 -4.40 -18.62 -7.46
N GLN A 499 -5.16 -18.93 -8.51
CA GLN A 499 -6.13 -20.04 -8.50
C GLN A 499 -5.46 -21.40 -8.36
N ILE A 500 -4.30 -21.63 -9.01
CA ILE A 500 -3.52 -22.86 -8.83
C ILE A 500 -3.10 -23.00 -7.36
N ARG A 501 -2.61 -21.92 -6.75
CA ARG A 501 -2.19 -21.93 -5.35
C ARG A 501 -3.35 -22.24 -4.40
N GLU A 502 -4.51 -21.66 -4.65
CA GLU A 502 -5.72 -21.92 -3.87
C GLU A 502 -6.17 -23.39 -3.99
N ALA A 503 -6.21 -23.93 -5.20
CA ALA A 503 -6.53 -25.34 -5.44
C ALA A 503 -5.50 -26.27 -4.76
N ALA A 504 -4.21 -25.95 -4.86
CA ALA A 504 -3.14 -26.67 -4.16
C ALA A 504 -3.34 -26.61 -2.64
N ASP A 505 -3.67 -25.46 -2.06
CA ASP A 505 -3.92 -25.31 -0.62
C ASP A 505 -5.09 -26.16 -0.12
N ARG A 506 -6.15 -26.31 -0.92
CA ARG A 506 -7.28 -27.22 -0.63
C ARG A 506 -6.97 -28.69 -0.92
N GLY A 507 -5.94 -28.95 -1.70
CA GLY A 507 -5.56 -30.27 -2.19
C GLY A 507 -6.44 -30.80 -3.31
N GLU A 508 -6.94 -29.88 -4.14
CA GLU A 508 -7.74 -30.15 -5.33
C GLU A 508 -6.86 -30.23 -6.59
N SER A 509 -7.41 -30.80 -7.66
CA SER A 509 -6.81 -30.76 -8.99
C SER A 509 -6.70 -29.31 -9.47
N PHE A 510 -5.58 -28.96 -10.11
CA PHE A 510 -5.34 -27.62 -10.66
C PHE A 510 -4.94 -27.66 -12.15
N LEU A 511 -5.33 -28.74 -12.82
CA LEU A 511 -4.97 -29.04 -14.19
C LEU A 511 -5.52 -28.02 -15.19
N ASP A 512 -6.76 -27.59 -15.02
CA ASP A 512 -7.41 -26.63 -15.94
C ASP A 512 -6.81 -25.22 -15.81
N GLN A 513 -6.44 -24.84 -14.59
CA GLN A 513 -5.75 -23.59 -14.32
C GLN A 513 -4.32 -23.62 -14.89
N LEU A 514 -3.63 -24.77 -14.82
CA LEU A 514 -2.32 -24.94 -15.45
C LEU A 514 -2.39 -24.82 -16.98
N ARG A 515 -3.42 -25.42 -17.63
CA ARG A 515 -3.70 -25.22 -19.08
C ARG A 515 -3.94 -23.76 -19.43
N THR A 516 -4.61 -23.03 -18.55
CA THR A 516 -4.90 -21.60 -18.76
C THR A 516 -3.61 -20.79 -18.74
N VAL A 517 -2.68 -21.09 -17.82
CA VAL A 517 -1.35 -20.48 -17.81
C VAL A 517 -0.59 -20.80 -19.09
N GLU A 518 -0.58 -22.07 -19.52
CA GLU A 518 0.06 -22.50 -20.78
C GLU A 518 -0.48 -21.73 -22.00
N ALA A 519 -1.81 -21.57 -22.08
CA ALA A 519 -2.46 -20.86 -23.19
C ALA A 519 -2.16 -19.35 -23.21
N ILE A 520 -1.93 -18.74 -22.03
CA ILE A 520 -1.62 -17.32 -21.90
C ILE A 520 -0.14 -17.05 -22.22
N VAL A 521 0.75 -17.95 -21.78
CA VAL A 521 2.20 -17.81 -21.87
C VAL A 521 2.73 -18.20 -23.26
N GLY A 522 2.17 -19.23 -23.89
CA GLY A 522 2.71 -19.79 -25.13
C GLY A 522 4.14 -20.35 -24.93
N ASP A 523 5.05 -20.01 -25.85
CA ASP A 523 6.40 -20.61 -25.93
C ASP A 523 7.46 -19.95 -25.04
N GLN A 524 7.07 -19.22 -23.97
CA GLN A 524 8.06 -18.60 -23.08
C GLN A 524 8.77 -19.65 -22.21
N ALA A 525 10.02 -19.95 -22.54
CA ALA A 525 10.83 -20.98 -21.88
C ALA A 525 10.91 -20.86 -20.35
N SER A 526 10.98 -19.64 -19.80
CA SER A 526 11.06 -19.43 -18.35
C SER A 526 9.83 -19.96 -17.61
N PHE A 527 8.63 -19.76 -18.18
CA PHE A 527 7.38 -20.23 -17.59
C PHE A 527 7.20 -21.73 -17.79
N LEU A 528 7.58 -22.27 -18.96
CA LEU A 528 7.53 -23.71 -19.21
C LEU A 528 8.42 -24.49 -18.22
N ASN A 529 9.64 -23.99 -17.95
CA ASN A 529 10.55 -24.58 -16.97
C ASN A 529 9.97 -24.52 -15.54
N ALA A 530 9.28 -23.45 -15.19
CA ALA A 530 8.63 -23.31 -13.88
C ALA A 530 7.36 -24.17 -13.75
N MET A 531 6.71 -24.51 -14.87
CA MET A 531 5.53 -25.38 -14.91
C MET A 531 5.88 -26.87 -14.90
N GLU A 532 7.03 -27.27 -15.44
CA GLU A 532 7.46 -28.66 -15.57
C GLU A 532 7.29 -29.50 -14.28
N PRO A 533 7.69 -29.02 -13.09
CA PRO A 533 7.50 -29.78 -11.85
C PRO A 533 6.04 -29.94 -11.42
N LEU A 534 5.14 -29.08 -11.90
CA LEU A 534 3.71 -29.09 -11.55
C LEU A 534 2.90 -30.03 -12.43
N VAL A 535 3.34 -30.29 -13.66
CA VAL A 535 2.65 -31.16 -14.64
C VAL A 535 2.25 -32.53 -14.06
N PRO A 536 3.15 -33.31 -13.43
CA PRO A 536 2.79 -34.63 -12.91
C PRO A 536 1.85 -34.56 -11.69
N LEU A 537 1.82 -33.43 -10.97
CA LEU A 537 1.03 -33.23 -9.77
C LEU A 537 -0.37 -32.66 -10.08
N ALA A 538 -0.51 -31.93 -11.19
CA ALA A 538 -1.71 -31.17 -11.52
C ALA A 538 -3.01 -31.99 -11.61
N PRO A 539 -3.04 -33.22 -12.18
CA PRO A 539 -4.28 -34.00 -12.28
C PRO A 539 -4.83 -34.41 -10.91
N LYS A 540 -3.96 -34.81 -9.98
CA LYS A 540 -4.35 -35.30 -8.65
C LYS A 540 -4.41 -34.19 -7.59
N GLY A 541 -3.74 -33.08 -7.83
CA GLY A 541 -3.48 -32.08 -6.80
C GLY A 541 -2.36 -32.51 -5.86
N VAL A 542 -2.03 -31.63 -4.90
CA VAL A 542 -1.06 -31.92 -3.83
C VAL A 542 -1.78 -32.05 -2.50
N ALA A 543 -1.25 -32.84 -1.56
CA ALA A 543 -1.88 -32.97 -0.25
C ALA A 543 -1.98 -31.60 0.44
N SER A 544 -3.16 -31.28 0.98
CA SER A 544 -3.35 -30.04 1.74
C SER A 544 -2.53 -30.07 3.03
N ARG A 545 -2.15 -28.91 3.56
CA ARG A 545 -1.40 -28.83 4.83
C ARG A 545 -2.18 -29.45 5.99
N ALA A 546 -3.50 -29.29 5.99
CA ALA A 546 -4.38 -29.95 6.96
C ALA A 546 -4.36 -31.47 6.78
N GLY A 547 -4.42 -31.96 5.54
CA GLY A 547 -4.31 -33.37 5.20
C GLY A 547 -2.97 -33.99 5.61
N LEU A 548 -1.86 -33.28 5.39
CA LEU A 548 -0.52 -33.72 5.79
C LEU A 548 -0.37 -33.81 7.31
N ARG A 549 -0.96 -32.88 8.07
CA ARG A 549 -1.00 -32.95 9.54
C ARG A 549 -1.80 -34.16 10.03
N ALA A 550 -2.96 -34.41 9.44
CA ALA A 550 -3.77 -35.58 9.77
C ALA A 550 -3.05 -36.89 9.41
N GLY A 551 -2.45 -36.95 8.22
CA GLY A 551 -1.68 -38.11 7.74
C GLY A 551 -0.41 -38.36 8.54
N PHE A 552 0.18 -37.33 9.17
CA PHE A 552 1.33 -37.50 10.05
C PHE A 552 0.98 -38.37 11.26
N ALA A 553 -0.19 -38.17 11.87
CA ALA A 553 -0.63 -38.97 13.00
C ALA A 553 -0.85 -40.45 12.64
N GLU A 554 -1.31 -40.74 11.41
CA GLU A 554 -1.43 -42.10 10.88
C GLU A 554 -0.07 -42.75 10.61
N MET A 555 0.82 -42.01 9.96
CA MET A 555 2.19 -42.44 9.71
C MET A 555 2.95 -42.70 11.02
N ALA A 556 2.81 -41.82 12.01
CA ALA A 556 3.40 -41.95 13.33
C ALA A 556 3.00 -43.28 14.03
N ARG A 557 1.73 -43.66 13.92
CA ARG A 557 1.23 -44.96 14.41
C ARG A 557 1.84 -46.13 13.64
N ALA A 558 1.94 -46.02 12.31
CA ALA A 558 2.54 -47.06 11.47
C ALA A 558 4.03 -47.26 11.77
N VAL A 559 4.79 -46.16 11.94
CA VAL A 559 6.21 -46.18 12.32
C VAL A 559 6.39 -46.79 13.71
N THR A 560 5.60 -46.38 14.69
CA THR A 560 5.65 -46.93 16.07
C THR A 560 5.37 -48.44 16.08
N LYS A 561 4.43 -48.90 15.24
CA LYS A 561 4.13 -50.33 15.07
C LYS A 561 5.28 -51.07 14.39
N ALA A 562 5.89 -50.50 13.36
CA ALA A 562 7.02 -51.10 12.64
C ALA A 562 8.28 -51.20 13.52
N THR A 563 8.54 -50.22 14.38
CA THR A 563 9.66 -50.27 15.34
C THR A 563 9.43 -51.32 16.42
N ALA A 564 8.20 -51.47 16.93
CA ALA A 564 7.86 -52.47 17.95
C ALA A 564 7.97 -53.93 17.45
N ILE A 565 7.84 -54.15 16.13
CA ILE A 565 8.00 -55.48 15.51
C ILE A 565 9.47 -55.83 15.29
N THR A 566 10.35 -54.83 15.17
CA THR A 566 11.79 -55.04 14.90
C THR A 566 12.56 -55.34 16.20
N GLU A 567 12.07 -54.88 17.36
CA GLU A 567 12.68 -55.15 18.68
C GLU A 567 12.20 -56.45 19.35
N SER A 568 11.32 -57.25 18.73
CA SER A 568 10.85 -58.49 19.34
C SER A 568 11.72 -59.69 18.97
N ASP A 569 12.76 -59.93 19.77
CA ASP A 569 13.04 -61.29 20.23
C ASP A 569 12.66 -61.35 21.72
N SER A 570 11.83 -62.34 22.09
CA SER A 570 11.26 -62.59 23.43
C SER A 570 9.88 -61.97 23.74
N TRP A 571 8.89 -62.85 23.90
CA TRP A 571 7.49 -62.55 24.25
C TRP A 571 7.30 -62.09 25.73
N VAL A 572 8.36 -61.94 26.51
CA VAL A 572 8.29 -61.74 27.97
C VAL A 572 7.79 -60.35 28.41
N ASP A 573 7.78 -59.32 27.56
CA ASP A 573 7.31 -57.98 27.98
C ASP A 573 5.79 -57.73 27.86
N ARG A 574 4.99 -58.74 27.46
CA ARG A 574 3.53 -58.55 27.24
C ARG A 574 2.66 -58.38 28.49
N THR A 575 3.22 -58.37 29.71
CA THR A 575 2.40 -58.26 30.94
C THR A 575 2.59 -56.98 31.75
N VAL A 576 3.42 -56.02 31.34
CA VAL A 576 3.63 -54.77 32.12
C VAL A 576 3.08 -53.51 31.42
N GLY A 577 2.70 -53.59 30.14
CA GLY A 577 2.29 -52.43 29.33
C GLY A 577 0.85 -51.92 29.48
N ALA A 578 0.08 -52.34 30.48
CA ALA A 578 -1.33 -51.95 30.65
C ALA A 578 -1.63 -51.12 31.91
N LEU A 579 -0.61 -50.74 32.71
CA LEU A 579 -0.81 -49.99 33.97
C LEU A 579 0.01 -48.70 34.14
N SER A 580 0.76 -48.24 33.14
CA SER A 580 1.43 -46.93 33.21
C SER A 580 0.75 -45.87 32.33
N THR A 581 -0.57 -45.73 32.44
CA THR A 581 -1.22 -44.44 32.16
C THR A 581 -1.12 -43.61 33.42
N VAL A 582 -0.15 -42.69 33.45
CA VAL A 582 -0.13 -41.38 34.14
C VAL A 582 1.34 -40.97 34.29
N VAL A 583 1.72 -39.93 33.55
CA VAL A 583 2.96 -39.13 33.65
C VAL A 583 4.23 -39.83 33.18
N LEU A 584 4.50 -39.77 31.88
CA LEU A 584 5.87 -39.80 31.34
C LEU A 584 6.31 -38.36 31.06
N VAL A 585 6.89 -37.71 32.07
CA VAL A 585 7.83 -36.61 31.83
C VAL A 585 9.10 -37.24 31.28
N ARG A 586 9.37 -37.09 29.98
CA ARG A 586 10.63 -37.55 29.39
C ARG A 586 11.59 -36.36 29.23
N ARG A 587 12.70 -36.43 29.97
CA ARG A 587 13.88 -35.55 29.81
C ARG A 587 14.46 -35.72 28.40
N THR A 588 14.74 -34.58 27.76
CA THR A 588 15.58 -34.46 26.57
C THR A 588 17.04 -34.44 27.00
N ASP A 589 17.66 -35.62 27.15
CA ASP A 589 19.11 -35.71 27.34
C ASP A 589 19.78 -36.06 25.98
N GLU A 590 20.74 -35.22 25.59
CA GLU A 590 21.52 -35.20 24.34
C GLU A 590 22.59 -36.32 24.22
N ALA A 591 22.34 -37.53 24.70
CA ALA A 591 23.40 -38.54 24.85
C ALA A 591 23.10 -39.91 24.24
N ALA A 592 22.76 -39.94 22.95
CA ALA A 592 22.89 -41.14 22.12
C ALA A 592 23.44 -40.72 20.75
N GLU A 593 24.53 -41.34 20.29
CA GLU A 593 25.18 -41.06 19.00
C GLU A 593 24.26 -41.25 17.78
N GLN A 594 23.13 -41.96 17.95
CA GLN A 594 22.08 -42.14 16.96
C GLN A 594 20.71 -41.91 17.64
N PRO A 595 19.93 -40.87 17.28
CA PRO A 595 18.63 -40.63 17.87
C PRO A 595 17.65 -41.77 17.52
N THR A 596 17.00 -42.36 18.54
CA THR A 596 16.01 -43.42 18.35
C THR A 596 14.87 -42.97 17.42
N PRO A 597 14.31 -43.84 16.55
CA PRO A 597 13.20 -43.48 15.63
C PRO A 597 12.00 -42.77 16.29
N LEU A 598 11.66 -43.13 17.53
CA LEU A 598 10.59 -42.48 18.30
C LEU A 598 10.94 -41.04 18.74
N VAL A 599 12.22 -40.75 18.96
CA VAL A 599 12.71 -39.39 19.28
C VAL A 599 12.65 -38.51 18.03
N LEU A 600 13.03 -39.05 16.87
CA LEU A 600 12.89 -38.37 15.58
C LEU A 600 11.42 -38.05 15.28
N LEU A 601 10.51 -38.99 15.53
CA LEU A 601 9.07 -38.80 15.33
C LEU A 601 8.50 -37.68 16.22
N ALA A 602 8.85 -37.64 17.50
CA ALA A 602 8.41 -36.59 18.41
C ALA A 602 8.97 -35.20 18.04
N ARG A 603 10.20 -35.14 17.52
CA ARG A 603 10.80 -33.88 17.01
C ARG A 603 10.11 -33.43 15.72
N ALA A 604 9.81 -34.36 14.82
CA ALA A 604 9.09 -34.07 13.58
C ALA A 604 7.64 -33.63 13.84
N GLU A 605 6.95 -34.20 14.84
CA GLU A 605 5.59 -33.81 15.23
C GLU A 605 5.52 -32.32 15.61
N LYS A 606 6.51 -31.83 16.37
CA LYS A 606 6.62 -30.42 16.70
C LYS A 606 6.72 -29.54 15.44
N GLN A 607 7.55 -29.93 14.47
CA GLN A 607 7.70 -29.18 13.21
C GLN A 607 6.42 -29.18 12.36
N VAL A 608 5.72 -30.32 12.29
CA VAL A 608 4.42 -30.44 11.59
C VAL A 608 3.34 -29.56 12.24
N HIS A 609 3.33 -29.46 13.57
CA HIS A 609 2.45 -28.52 14.28
C HIS A 609 2.78 -27.06 13.97
N GLU A 610 4.05 -26.70 13.94
CA GLU A 610 4.54 -25.36 13.60
C GLU A 610 4.40 -25.02 12.09
N ASN A 611 3.85 -25.94 11.29
CA ASN A 611 3.68 -25.83 9.83
C ASN A 611 5.01 -25.85 9.04
N ASP A 612 6.09 -26.31 9.65
CA ASP A 612 7.38 -26.50 9.01
C ASP A 612 7.52 -27.93 8.46
N LEU A 613 6.98 -28.14 7.26
CA LEU A 613 7.03 -29.45 6.59
C LEU A 613 8.43 -29.79 6.07
N ALA A 614 9.25 -28.79 5.74
CA ALA A 614 10.63 -29.00 5.28
C ALA A 614 11.52 -29.47 6.43
N GLY A 615 11.42 -28.81 7.59
CA GLY A 615 12.10 -29.23 8.82
C GLY A 615 11.63 -30.60 9.29
N ALA A 616 10.33 -30.90 9.21
CA ALA A 616 9.80 -32.23 9.51
C ALA A 616 10.38 -33.33 8.61
N LYS A 617 10.44 -33.09 7.29
CA LYS A 617 11.02 -34.03 6.32
C LYS A 617 12.50 -34.29 6.61
N MET A 618 13.29 -33.25 6.86
CA MET A 618 14.72 -33.37 7.17
C MET A 618 14.99 -34.21 8.43
N ILE A 619 14.15 -34.09 9.46
CA ILE A 619 14.26 -34.91 10.68
C ILE A 619 13.94 -36.38 10.40
N LEU A 620 12.94 -36.64 9.55
CA LEU A 620 12.46 -37.99 9.24
C LEU A 620 13.33 -38.71 8.21
N GLU A 621 14.15 -38.01 7.44
CA GLU A 621 15.21 -38.60 6.60
C GLU A 621 16.24 -39.39 7.41
N GLY A 622 16.36 -39.12 8.72
CA GLY A 622 17.18 -39.91 9.65
C GLY A 622 16.54 -41.23 10.10
N LEU A 623 15.34 -41.59 9.63
CA LEU A 623 14.75 -42.89 9.89
C LEU A 623 15.40 -43.97 9.00
N GLU A 624 15.68 -45.13 9.59
CA GLU A 624 16.26 -46.27 8.89
C GLU A 624 15.37 -47.52 8.99
N GLY A 625 15.53 -48.46 8.05
CA GLY A 625 14.86 -49.76 8.07
C GLY A 625 13.33 -49.72 7.92
N ALA A 626 12.63 -50.57 8.66
CA ALA A 626 11.16 -50.71 8.57
C ALA A 626 10.40 -49.42 8.95
N ALA A 627 11.02 -48.56 9.78
CA ALA A 627 10.48 -47.25 10.13
C ALA A 627 10.49 -46.28 8.94
N ALA A 628 11.56 -46.30 8.12
CA ALA A 628 11.67 -45.46 6.92
C ALA A 628 10.65 -45.87 5.85
N GLU A 629 10.47 -47.18 5.64
CA GLU A 629 9.48 -47.71 4.70
C GLU A 629 8.04 -47.35 5.11
N ALA A 630 7.73 -47.40 6.41
CA ALA A 630 6.42 -46.98 6.93
C ALA A 630 6.17 -45.47 6.78
N ALA A 631 7.22 -44.65 6.79
CA ALA A 631 7.12 -43.19 6.63
C ALA A 631 7.05 -42.73 5.17
N ARG A 632 7.50 -43.56 4.21
CA ARG A 632 7.68 -43.21 2.79
C ARG A 632 6.45 -42.55 2.13
N PRO A 633 5.21 -43.09 2.25
CA PRO A 633 4.05 -42.49 1.60
C PRO A 633 3.74 -41.05 2.07
N TRP A 634 3.97 -40.77 3.35
CA TRP A 634 3.79 -39.43 3.90
C TRP A 634 4.93 -38.51 3.48
N MET A 635 6.18 -39.00 3.48
CA MET A 635 7.34 -38.24 3.02
C MET A 635 7.22 -37.86 1.53
N ASP A 636 6.72 -38.76 0.69
CA ASP A 636 6.47 -38.50 -0.73
C ASP A 636 5.39 -37.41 -0.90
N ALA A 637 4.31 -37.47 -0.11
CA ALA A 637 3.27 -36.44 -0.14
C ALA A 637 3.79 -35.06 0.30
N VAL A 638 4.67 -35.01 1.30
CA VAL A 638 5.37 -33.79 1.72
C VAL A 638 6.33 -33.29 0.65
N ALA A 639 7.10 -34.17 0.03
CA ALA A 639 8.03 -33.82 -1.05
C ALA A 639 7.29 -33.20 -2.25
N ASN A 640 6.21 -33.83 -2.71
CA ASN A 640 5.36 -33.33 -3.79
C ASN A 640 4.77 -31.94 -3.45
N ARG A 641 4.37 -31.74 -2.19
CA ARG A 641 3.88 -30.45 -1.71
C ARG A 641 4.95 -29.37 -1.76
N LEU A 642 6.17 -29.67 -1.30
CA LEU A 642 7.29 -28.72 -1.31
C LEU A 642 7.72 -28.36 -2.74
N VAL A 643 7.76 -29.34 -3.64
CA VAL A 643 8.02 -29.11 -5.08
C VAL A 643 6.97 -28.18 -5.68
N ALA A 644 5.69 -28.40 -5.38
CA ALA A 644 4.63 -27.53 -5.87
C ALA A 644 4.70 -26.11 -5.28
N GLU A 645 5.02 -25.96 -4.00
CA GLU A 645 5.17 -24.64 -3.37
C GLU A 645 6.35 -23.85 -3.97
N ALA A 646 7.46 -24.52 -4.27
CA ALA A 646 8.60 -23.91 -4.95
C ALA A 646 8.24 -23.45 -6.37
N ALA A 647 7.68 -24.35 -7.19
CA ALA A 647 7.30 -24.04 -8.56
C ALA A 647 6.24 -22.91 -8.65
N LEU A 648 5.28 -22.88 -7.72
CA LEU A 648 4.28 -21.79 -7.66
C LEU A 648 4.89 -20.46 -7.23
N SER A 649 5.91 -20.47 -6.37
CA SER A 649 6.67 -19.27 -6.02
C SER A 649 7.42 -18.70 -7.23
N ASP A 650 8.03 -19.58 -8.04
CA ASP A 650 8.74 -19.20 -9.25
C ASP A 650 7.78 -18.63 -10.30
N LEU A 651 6.65 -19.31 -10.54
CA LEU A 651 5.60 -18.80 -11.45
C LEU A 651 5.04 -17.45 -11.01
N THR A 652 4.84 -17.25 -9.71
CA THR A 652 4.39 -15.95 -9.18
C THR A 652 5.44 -14.86 -9.45
N SER A 653 6.71 -15.18 -9.26
CA SER A 653 7.81 -14.24 -9.49
C SER A 653 7.91 -13.84 -10.97
N LEU A 654 7.80 -14.81 -11.89
CA LEU A 654 7.76 -14.56 -13.34
C LEU A 654 6.53 -13.74 -13.75
N ALA A 655 5.35 -14.05 -13.19
CA ALA A 655 4.12 -13.30 -13.44
C ALA A 655 4.21 -11.83 -12.99
N VAL A 656 4.79 -11.58 -11.82
CA VAL A 656 5.04 -10.22 -11.31
C VAL A 656 6.07 -9.48 -12.17
N ALA A 657 7.10 -10.17 -12.65
CA ALA A 657 8.10 -9.59 -13.55
C ALA A 657 7.46 -9.11 -14.87
N GLU A 658 6.52 -9.88 -15.44
CA GLU A 658 5.77 -9.46 -16.64
C GLU A 658 4.89 -8.23 -16.38
N VAL A 659 4.27 -8.11 -15.20
CA VAL A 659 3.55 -6.87 -14.82
C VAL A 659 4.51 -5.68 -14.71
N GLY A 660 5.71 -5.88 -14.17
CA GLY A 660 6.76 -4.87 -14.08
C GLY A 660 7.24 -4.41 -15.47
N ALA A 661 7.49 -5.37 -16.37
CA ALA A 661 7.88 -5.09 -17.75
C ALA A 661 6.79 -4.31 -18.52
N ALA A 662 5.50 -4.60 -18.28
CA ALA A 662 4.38 -3.87 -18.86
C ALA A 662 4.19 -2.43 -18.32
N ARG A 663 4.90 -2.07 -17.24
CA ARG A 663 4.98 -0.68 -16.73
C ARG A 663 6.16 0.09 -17.31
N ALA A 664 7.29 -0.57 -17.53
CA ALA A 664 8.52 0.07 -18.02
C ALA A 664 8.43 0.58 -19.48
N THR A 665 7.46 0.12 -20.27
CA THR A 665 7.23 0.55 -21.66
C THR A 665 6.41 1.84 -21.80
N GLU A 666 6.07 2.53 -20.71
CA GLU A 666 5.50 3.88 -20.81
C GLU A 666 6.57 4.87 -21.33
N PRO A 667 6.28 5.65 -22.39
CA PRO A 667 7.26 6.56 -22.97
C PRO A 667 7.57 7.69 -21.97
N GLY A 668 8.76 7.62 -21.36
CA GLY A 668 9.32 8.66 -20.51
C GLY A 668 9.67 9.92 -21.30
N SER A 669 9.40 11.06 -20.66
CA SER A 669 9.75 12.44 -21.03
C SER A 669 11.14 12.60 -21.65
N PRO A 670 11.31 13.51 -22.64
CA PRO A 670 12.59 13.73 -23.30
C PRO A 670 13.61 14.27 -22.28
N THR A 671 14.76 13.61 -22.20
CA THR A 671 15.96 14.13 -21.55
C THR A 671 16.39 15.39 -22.30
N GLU A 672 16.33 16.55 -21.63
CA GLU A 672 16.94 17.80 -22.12
C GLU A 672 18.45 17.58 -22.27
N GLY A 673 18.94 17.79 -23.49
CA GLY A 673 20.35 17.90 -23.83
C GLY A 673 20.68 19.30 -24.33
#